data_AF-A0A9D6W064-F1
#
_entry.id   AF-A0A9D6W064-F1
#
_cell.length_a   1.000
_cell.length_b   1.000
_cell.length_c   1.000
_cell.angle_alpha   90.00
_cell.angle_beta   90.00
_cell.angle_gamma   90.00
#
_symmetry.space_group_name_H-M   'P 1'
#
loop_
_entity.id
_entity.type
_entity.pdbx_description
1 polymer ?
#
loop_
_entity_poly.entity_id
_entity_poly.type
_entity_poly.pdbx_seq_one_letter_code
_entity_poly.pdbx_strand_id
1 'polypeptide(L)'
;MRGPFLVLFVLAGVGLAAGCSDDDAATDDGGGDGGGDGGDIDELGDGEESEWGPECLVDDDCRDDIDCTVDICDRGLCRNTPDPLPCQNDQVCDGQEVCDPRDGCVPGEPFRGCNDGDACTMDRCIEPEPGMAPNCDHLDLDRDGDTYVDLHCGGDDCEDIDPLSHPDAMERCFDTFDNNCDGFIDTLDPVCQMNFDTCATPRELEPGVEWEGFTNGSTAGVDASCDIDSYSDVVFSFTVTETSDALLSVDAGSEYAYVALQRTCGDAASELRCASSSQVSIFERALPPGTYYVTVSGWDSPDVTGDEFTFRIRVDLTPSGPAAPGDSCDDPIALTLPAHEEGDLTRMDDDVALTCASWMDGADTVYTFELTEPQDLTIDVAAARISPYVALQSACLPAGTPLVCDSGYPFHRTIGNVPAGTYYLWVEASGSGTYSLDVSGTPPTPPPENDVCTGAVDVSAGGRFEGTLLSSADDYAPSCTGSTRDVAYVLTIAEPKAVSVVLRAHYDLWPYLVVTTECGNRAAEVACQWYEYPTTVDWRLLDAGTYYLVVEASEEGTFDLEVTISDPVDPCAGLTVIDATGPVSGTTVGGFDDFSSACGGSGGQDVTYELQVAAPSRFVAEIAPMAAGDWDTVLYLRSACDNDTATVLACNDDYAGIGLRSHIEVASLAAGTYYLTVDGLGSYASGTYTMNVTLNPL
;
A
#
# COMPACT_ATOMS: atom_id res chain seq x y z
N MET A 1 0.14 -36.81 16.24
CA MET A 1 -0.60 -36.80 17.53
C MET A 1 -0.03 -35.73 18.44
N ARG A 2 -0.50 -34.49 18.27
CA ARG A 2 -0.41 -33.38 19.24
C ARG A 2 -1.61 -32.48 18.92
N GLY A 3 -2.47 -32.23 19.91
CA GLY A 3 -3.67 -31.40 19.79
C GLY A 3 -3.37 -29.92 20.06
N PRO A 4 -4.30 -29.00 19.73
CA PRO A 4 -4.08 -27.57 19.89
C PRO A 4 -4.42 -27.09 21.31
N PHE A 5 -3.69 -26.07 21.76
CA PHE A 5 -3.88 -25.35 23.01
C PHE A 5 -4.86 -24.19 22.80
N LEU A 6 -5.88 -24.13 23.65
CA LEU A 6 -6.89 -23.08 23.73
C LEU A 6 -6.36 -21.92 24.60
N VAL A 7 -6.36 -20.69 24.10
CA VAL A 7 -6.07 -19.48 24.90
C VAL A 7 -7.39 -18.80 25.24
N LEU A 8 -7.65 -18.66 26.54
CA LEU A 8 -8.86 -18.10 27.13
C LEU A 8 -8.54 -16.67 27.63
N PHE A 9 -9.13 -15.63 27.03
CA PHE A 9 -9.06 -14.27 27.57
C PHE A 9 -10.21 -14.04 28.57
N VAL A 10 -9.85 -13.62 29.79
CA VAL A 10 -10.76 -13.23 30.87
C VAL A 10 -10.83 -11.69 30.90
N LEU A 11 -12.01 -11.13 30.61
CA LEU A 11 -12.31 -9.72 30.79
C LEU A 11 -13.00 -9.51 32.15
N ALA A 12 -12.39 -8.69 33.00
CA ALA A 12 -12.91 -8.29 34.30
C ALA A 12 -13.83 -7.07 34.15
N GLY A 13 -15.02 -7.17 34.72
CA GLY A 13 -16.05 -6.12 34.67
C GLY A 13 -15.82 -4.97 35.65
N VAL A 14 -16.41 -3.83 35.31
CA VAL A 14 -16.80 -2.78 36.26
C VAL A 14 -18.23 -2.38 35.93
N GLY A 15 -19.15 -2.68 36.84
CA GLY A 15 -20.53 -2.20 36.80
C GLY A 15 -20.71 -1.01 37.72
N LEU A 16 -21.54 -0.04 37.28
CA LEU A 16 -22.31 0.85 38.14
C LEU A 16 -23.59 1.22 37.36
N ALA A 17 -24.74 0.91 37.96
CA ALA A 17 -26.07 1.17 37.44
C ALA A 17 -26.90 2.00 38.44
N ALA A 18 -28.01 2.52 37.91
CA ALA A 18 -29.13 3.23 38.52
C ALA A 18 -28.98 4.77 38.61
N GLY A 19 -29.86 5.59 38.04
CA GLY A 19 -31.10 5.29 37.33
C GLY A 19 -32.01 6.52 37.21
N CYS A 20 -33.15 6.27 36.55
CA CYS A 20 -34.46 6.91 36.62
C CYS A 20 -34.95 7.70 35.38
N SER A 21 -36.02 7.12 34.84
CA SER A 21 -37.02 7.57 33.88
C SER A 21 -37.80 8.80 34.37
N ASP A 22 -38.14 9.68 33.43
CA ASP A 22 -39.52 10.08 33.05
C ASP A 22 -39.66 11.57 32.68
N ASP A 23 -40.43 11.75 31.61
CA ASP A 23 -41.29 12.90 31.24
C ASP A 23 -40.78 14.00 30.27
N ASP A 24 -41.36 13.91 29.05
CA ASP A 24 -42.14 14.94 28.34
C ASP A 24 -41.53 15.83 27.23
N ALA A 25 -42.30 15.80 26.12
CA ALA A 25 -42.51 16.80 25.05
C ALA A 25 -41.41 16.94 23.96
N ALA A 26 -41.62 16.44 22.73
CA ALA A 26 -42.51 16.91 21.65
C ALA A 26 -41.87 17.98 20.74
N THR A 27 -41.98 17.72 19.42
CA THR A 27 -41.71 18.62 18.24
C THR A 27 -40.22 18.93 18.03
N ASP A 28 -39.67 19.14 16.83
CA ASP A 28 -40.16 19.30 15.47
C ASP A 28 -38.96 19.07 14.53
N ASP A 29 -39.25 19.02 13.24
CA ASP A 29 -38.43 18.76 12.06
C ASP A 29 -37.09 19.52 11.91
N GLY A 30 -36.23 18.98 11.02
CA GLY A 30 -35.41 19.81 10.12
C GLY A 30 -33.91 19.53 10.10
N GLY A 31 -33.44 18.94 9.00
CA GLY A 31 -32.02 18.84 8.64
C GLY A 31 -31.42 20.16 8.13
N GLY A 32 -30.10 20.16 7.88
CA GLY A 32 -29.39 21.27 7.24
C GLY A 32 -27.85 21.21 7.38
N ASP A 33 -27.22 20.62 6.36
CA ASP A 33 -25.95 20.92 5.67
C ASP A 33 -24.73 21.55 6.37
N GLY A 34 -23.63 20.77 6.34
CA GLY A 34 -22.49 21.01 5.43
C GLY A 34 -21.88 22.40 5.34
N GLY A 35 -20.90 22.69 6.20
CA GLY A 35 -20.03 23.87 6.11
C GLY A 35 -18.69 23.59 5.41
N GLY A 36 -18.28 24.53 4.57
CA GLY A 36 -16.92 24.77 4.08
C GLY A 36 -16.93 26.14 3.38
N ASP A 37 -15.91 26.98 3.38
CA ASP A 37 -14.56 26.97 3.94
C ASP A 37 -14.16 28.45 4.09
N GLY A 38 -13.36 28.77 5.10
CA GLY A 38 -12.95 30.13 5.43
C GLY A 38 -11.62 30.49 4.76
N GLY A 39 -11.62 31.52 3.91
CA GLY A 39 -10.42 32.15 3.37
C GLY A 39 -10.38 33.64 3.69
N ASP A 40 -9.41 34.03 4.53
CA ASP A 40 -9.11 35.40 4.96
C ASP A 40 -8.76 36.36 3.81
N ILE A 41 -9.25 37.61 3.89
CA ILE A 41 -8.47 38.81 3.53
C ILE A 41 -8.74 39.95 4.54
N ASP A 42 -7.66 40.39 5.17
CA ASP A 42 -7.59 41.55 6.06
C ASP A 42 -7.37 42.86 5.27
N GLU A 43 -7.95 43.92 5.82
CA GLU A 43 -7.64 45.37 5.70
C GLU A 43 -7.77 46.09 4.34
N LEU A 44 -8.70 47.06 4.29
CA LEU A 44 -8.39 48.50 4.48
C LEU A 44 -9.66 49.38 4.35
N GLY A 45 -9.95 50.20 5.37
CA GLY A 45 -10.63 51.48 5.16
C GLY A 45 -11.74 51.86 6.14
N ASP A 46 -11.36 52.48 7.26
CA ASP A 46 -12.27 53.30 8.07
C ASP A 46 -12.88 54.43 7.20
N GLY A 47 -14.17 54.35 6.93
CA GLY A 47 -14.97 55.42 6.33
C GLY A 47 -16.39 55.28 6.82
N GLU A 48 -16.88 56.28 7.54
CA GLU A 48 -18.26 56.38 8.02
C GLU A 48 -19.25 56.03 6.88
N GLU A 49 -19.99 54.92 7.03
CA GLU A 49 -21.10 54.58 6.12
C GLU A 49 -22.12 55.73 6.18
N SER A 50 -22.04 56.64 5.22
CA SER A 50 -23.20 57.43 4.85
C SER A 50 -24.26 56.46 4.37
N GLU A 51 -25.51 56.69 4.79
CA GLU A 51 -26.73 55.98 4.37
C GLU A 51 -27.06 56.17 2.86
N TRP A 52 -26.04 56.52 2.09
CA TRP A 52 -26.01 56.92 0.69
C TRP A 52 -24.66 56.41 0.15
N GLY A 53 -24.66 55.61 -0.92
CA GLY A 53 -23.52 54.82 -1.42
C GLY A 53 -22.25 55.60 -1.78
N PRO A 54 -21.20 54.95 -2.34
CA PRO A 54 -19.91 55.59 -2.60
C PRO A 54 -20.03 56.86 -3.44
N GLU A 55 -19.16 57.84 -3.18
CA GLU A 55 -19.11 59.09 -3.96
C GLU A 55 -18.63 58.82 -5.40
N CYS A 56 -19.25 59.48 -6.37
CA CYS A 56 -18.98 59.29 -7.80
C CYS A 56 -18.95 60.60 -8.57
N LEU A 57 -18.32 60.60 -9.74
CA LEU A 57 -18.30 61.73 -10.68
C LEU A 57 -18.99 61.38 -12.00
N VAL A 58 -18.97 60.12 -12.40
CA VAL A 58 -19.66 59.56 -13.57
C VAL A 58 -20.29 58.21 -13.23
N ASP A 59 -21.26 57.76 -14.04
CA ASP A 59 -21.95 56.47 -13.83
C ASP A 59 -20.99 55.27 -13.83
N ASP A 60 -19.88 55.35 -14.58
CA ASP A 60 -18.84 54.32 -14.65
C ASP A 60 -18.15 54.07 -13.30
N ASP A 61 -18.12 55.08 -12.41
CA ASP A 61 -17.54 54.98 -11.07
C ASP A 61 -18.42 54.13 -10.14
N CYS A 62 -19.66 53.81 -10.53
CA CYS A 62 -20.64 53.10 -9.72
C CYS A 62 -20.83 51.64 -10.10
N ARG A 63 -20.09 51.11 -11.08
CA ARG A 63 -20.18 49.70 -11.47
C ARG A 63 -19.89 48.80 -10.28
N ASP A 64 -20.83 47.92 -9.95
CA ASP A 64 -20.70 46.90 -8.91
C ASP A 64 -20.43 45.49 -9.45
N ASP A 65 -20.09 45.40 -10.75
CA ASP A 65 -19.86 44.15 -11.49
C ASP A 65 -21.07 43.20 -11.51
N ILE A 66 -22.28 43.71 -11.24
CA ILE A 66 -23.54 42.98 -11.39
C ILE A 66 -24.25 43.45 -12.66
N ASP A 67 -24.24 42.63 -13.71
CA ASP A 67 -24.72 43.06 -15.04
C ASP A 67 -26.19 43.50 -15.12
N CYS A 68 -27.01 43.10 -14.14
CA CYS A 68 -28.43 43.42 -14.07
C CYS A 68 -28.78 44.63 -13.20
N THR A 69 -27.79 45.26 -12.54
CA THR A 69 -28.01 46.53 -11.84
C THR A 69 -27.83 47.69 -12.80
N VAL A 70 -28.67 48.70 -12.64
CA VAL A 70 -28.51 49.99 -13.32
C VAL A 70 -27.74 50.90 -12.37
N ASP A 71 -26.45 51.06 -12.67
CA ASP A 71 -25.50 51.84 -11.87
C ASP A 71 -25.43 53.28 -12.37
N ILE A 72 -25.96 54.20 -11.57
CA ILE A 72 -26.04 55.63 -11.92
C ILE A 72 -25.44 56.47 -10.80
N CYS A 73 -24.66 57.48 -11.20
CA CYS A 73 -24.17 58.51 -10.33
C CYS A 73 -25.20 59.65 -10.20
N ASP A 74 -26.06 59.62 -9.18
CA ASP A 74 -27.04 60.69 -8.93
C ASP A 74 -26.54 61.65 -7.85
N ARG A 75 -26.31 62.92 -8.24
CA ARG A 75 -25.83 64.00 -7.35
C ARG A 75 -24.54 63.67 -6.59
N GLY A 76 -23.66 62.88 -7.20
CA GLY A 76 -22.34 62.55 -6.66
C GLY A 76 -22.32 61.33 -5.74
N LEU A 77 -23.40 60.52 -5.73
CA LEU A 77 -23.52 59.30 -4.96
C LEU A 77 -23.99 58.15 -5.85
N CYS A 78 -23.42 56.96 -5.67
CA CYS A 78 -23.80 55.79 -6.44
C CYS A 78 -25.15 55.24 -6.02
N ARG A 79 -25.94 54.88 -7.04
CA ARG A 79 -27.20 54.18 -6.90
C ARG A 79 -27.25 53.01 -7.88
N ASN A 80 -27.20 51.82 -7.32
CA ASN A 80 -27.27 50.56 -8.06
C ASN A 80 -28.69 50.04 -7.88
N THR A 81 -29.51 50.15 -8.93
CA THR A 81 -30.91 49.76 -8.87
C THR A 81 -31.09 48.46 -9.67
N PRO A 82 -31.51 47.36 -9.03
CA PRO A 82 -31.78 46.11 -9.74
C PRO A 82 -32.81 46.32 -10.85
N ASP A 83 -32.48 45.84 -12.06
CA ASP A 83 -33.39 45.77 -13.20
C ASP A 83 -33.48 44.30 -13.64
N PRO A 84 -34.64 43.64 -13.54
CA PRO A 84 -34.79 42.24 -13.93
C PRO A 84 -34.85 42.04 -15.46
N LEU A 85 -35.02 43.11 -16.25
CA LEU A 85 -35.16 43.00 -17.71
C LEU A 85 -33.95 42.37 -18.43
N PRO A 86 -32.69 42.68 -18.07
CA PRO A 86 -31.52 42.03 -18.65
C PRO A 86 -31.38 40.55 -18.26
N CYS A 87 -32.05 40.13 -17.18
CA CYS A 87 -31.99 38.76 -16.68
C CYS A 87 -32.91 37.78 -17.39
N GLN A 88 -33.85 38.27 -18.20
CA GLN A 88 -34.85 37.40 -18.83
C GLN A 88 -34.19 36.47 -19.85
N ASN A 89 -34.26 35.15 -19.61
CA ASN A 89 -33.66 34.09 -20.43
C ASN A 89 -34.70 33.35 -21.32
N ASP A 90 -35.95 33.84 -21.33
CA ASP A 90 -37.12 33.28 -22.02
C ASP A 90 -37.58 31.88 -21.51
N GLN A 91 -37.08 31.39 -20.37
CA GLN A 91 -37.60 30.22 -19.65
C GLN A 91 -38.79 30.62 -18.77
N VAL A 92 -39.82 29.79 -18.77
CA VAL A 92 -41.09 30.08 -18.11
C VAL A 92 -41.31 29.18 -16.89
N CYS A 93 -40.70 28.00 -16.85
CA CYS A 93 -40.91 27.06 -15.75
C CYS A 93 -40.10 27.39 -14.50
N ASP A 94 -38.91 27.98 -14.64
CA ASP A 94 -38.10 28.50 -13.54
C ASP A 94 -38.54 29.92 -13.09
N GLY A 95 -39.45 30.53 -13.84
CA GLY A 95 -40.13 31.76 -13.48
C GLY A 95 -39.37 33.03 -13.90
N GLN A 96 -40.07 34.17 -13.90
CA GLN A 96 -39.45 35.44 -14.31
C GLN A 96 -38.29 35.80 -13.40
N GLU A 97 -37.11 35.86 -14.00
CA GLU A 97 -35.83 36.06 -13.33
C GLU A 97 -35.79 37.42 -12.66
N VAL A 98 -35.18 37.44 -11.48
CA VAL A 98 -35.04 38.63 -10.67
C VAL A 98 -33.56 39.00 -10.67
N CYS A 99 -33.28 40.30 -10.76
CA CYS A 99 -31.94 40.78 -10.47
C CYS A 99 -31.75 40.84 -8.95
N ASP A 100 -30.92 39.95 -8.42
CA ASP A 100 -30.46 40.02 -7.04
C ASP A 100 -29.27 41.00 -6.94
N PRO A 101 -29.31 42.01 -6.05
CA PRO A 101 -28.23 42.99 -5.89
C PRO A 101 -26.90 42.44 -5.34
N ARG A 102 -26.77 41.14 -5.11
CA ARG A 102 -25.53 40.46 -4.71
C ARG A 102 -25.14 39.36 -5.69
N ASP A 103 -26.12 38.54 -6.08
CA ASP A 103 -25.88 37.31 -6.83
C ASP A 103 -26.13 37.46 -8.34
N GLY A 104 -26.64 38.63 -8.78
CA GLY A 104 -26.95 38.91 -10.17
C GLY A 104 -28.25 38.26 -10.63
N CYS A 105 -28.31 37.81 -11.88
CA CYS A 105 -29.53 37.24 -12.44
C CYS A 105 -29.81 35.85 -11.85
N VAL A 106 -30.89 35.73 -11.09
CA VAL A 106 -31.34 34.46 -10.49
C VAL A 106 -32.73 34.09 -11.00
N PRO A 107 -33.05 32.78 -11.12
CA PRO A 107 -34.40 32.33 -11.47
C PRO A 107 -35.48 32.89 -10.55
N GLY A 108 -36.69 33.04 -11.09
CA GLY A 108 -37.84 33.58 -10.37
C GLY A 108 -38.55 32.58 -9.46
N GLU A 109 -39.80 32.88 -9.11
CA GLU A 109 -40.68 31.87 -8.53
C GLU A 109 -41.13 30.89 -9.62
N PRO A 110 -40.84 29.58 -9.49
CA PRO A 110 -41.15 28.60 -10.52
C PRO A 110 -42.66 28.48 -10.75
N PHE A 111 -43.04 28.10 -11.97
CA PHE A 111 -44.44 28.02 -12.38
C PHE A 111 -45.20 26.91 -11.61
N ARG A 112 -45.98 27.30 -10.59
CA ARG A 112 -46.80 26.36 -9.77
C ARG A 112 -48.15 25.97 -10.40
N GLY A 113 -48.39 26.34 -11.65
CA GLY A 113 -49.69 26.14 -12.31
C GLY A 113 -49.94 24.73 -12.83
N CYS A 114 -48.96 23.83 -12.70
CA CYS A 114 -49.08 22.45 -13.20
C CYS A 114 -49.70 21.47 -12.20
N ASN A 115 -49.92 21.87 -10.94
CA ASN A 115 -50.56 20.98 -10.00
C ASN A 115 -52.02 20.69 -10.38
N ASP A 116 -52.34 19.46 -10.77
CA ASP A 116 -53.70 19.08 -11.19
C ASP A 116 -54.61 18.66 -10.02
N GLY A 117 -54.02 18.51 -8.83
CA GLY A 117 -54.68 18.12 -7.58
C GLY A 117 -54.86 16.61 -7.42
N ASP A 118 -54.32 15.80 -8.33
CA ASP A 118 -54.25 14.35 -8.21
C ASP A 118 -52.96 13.96 -7.48
N ALA A 119 -53.10 13.35 -6.31
CA ALA A 119 -51.96 12.90 -5.50
C ALA A 119 -51.18 11.75 -6.16
N CYS A 120 -51.74 11.13 -7.21
CA CYS A 120 -51.11 10.05 -7.97
C CYS A 120 -50.44 10.52 -9.26
N THR A 121 -50.19 11.82 -9.40
CA THR A 121 -49.42 12.35 -10.51
C THR A 121 -48.22 13.16 -10.05
N MET A 122 -47.15 13.10 -10.82
CA MET A 122 -46.03 14.03 -10.75
C MET A 122 -46.18 15.10 -11.82
N ASP A 123 -46.44 16.31 -11.36
CA ASP A 123 -46.71 17.46 -12.20
C ASP A 123 -45.44 18.22 -12.52
N ARG A 124 -45.07 18.26 -13.82
CA ARG A 124 -43.92 19.04 -14.28
C ARG A 124 -44.31 20.04 -15.36
N CYS A 125 -43.78 21.25 -15.23
CA CYS A 125 -43.84 22.26 -16.26
C CYS A 125 -42.90 21.92 -17.41
N ILE A 126 -43.40 21.98 -18.65
CA ILE A 126 -42.61 21.84 -19.87
C ILE A 126 -42.36 23.23 -20.44
N GLU A 127 -41.09 23.54 -20.70
CA GLU A 127 -40.68 24.79 -21.33
C GLU A 127 -41.36 24.95 -22.70
N PRO A 128 -42.16 26.01 -22.89
CA PRO A 128 -42.83 26.25 -24.15
C PRO A 128 -41.87 26.85 -25.19
N GLU A 129 -42.27 26.81 -26.46
CA GLU A 129 -41.65 27.65 -27.48
C GLU A 129 -41.75 29.14 -27.06
N PRO A 130 -40.73 29.98 -27.37
CA PRO A 130 -40.70 31.37 -26.94
C PRO A 130 -42.00 32.13 -27.24
N GLY A 131 -42.63 32.67 -26.18
CA GLY A 131 -43.89 33.42 -26.27
C GLY A 131 -45.18 32.59 -26.20
N MET A 132 -45.10 31.29 -25.89
CA MET A 132 -46.27 30.44 -25.59
C MET A 132 -46.44 30.22 -24.07
N ALA A 133 -47.64 29.82 -23.65
CA ALA A 133 -47.89 29.43 -22.26
C ALA A 133 -47.29 28.04 -21.99
N PRO A 134 -46.77 27.79 -20.77
CA PRO A 134 -46.20 26.50 -20.42
C PRO A 134 -47.26 25.40 -20.50
N ASN A 135 -46.85 24.22 -20.96
CA ASN A 135 -47.67 23.01 -20.89
C ASN A 135 -47.30 22.22 -19.63
N CYS A 136 -48.22 21.40 -19.14
CA CYS A 136 -47.99 20.56 -17.97
C CYS A 136 -48.03 19.09 -18.40
N ASP A 137 -47.01 18.34 -18.01
CA ASP A 137 -47.05 16.89 -18.02
C ASP A 137 -47.46 16.42 -16.63
N HIS A 138 -48.46 15.54 -16.61
CA HIS A 138 -48.97 14.86 -15.42
C HIS A 138 -48.59 13.39 -15.59
N LEU A 139 -47.41 13.03 -15.12
CA LEU A 139 -46.92 11.65 -15.19
C LEU A 139 -47.48 10.86 -14.02
N ASP A 140 -47.64 9.55 -14.19
CA ASP A 140 -47.97 8.69 -13.05
C ASP A 140 -46.90 8.83 -11.96
N LEU A 141 -47.32 8.77 -10.69
CA LEU A 141 -46.41 8.94 -9.56
C LEU A 141 -45.41 7.77 -9.48
N ASP A 142 -44.14 8.13 -9.52
CA ASP A 142 -42.96 7.29 -9.31
C ASP A 142 -42.14 8.02 -8.25
N ARG A 143 -42.23 7.55 -7.00
CA ARG A 143 -41.82 8.33 -5.83
C ARG A 143 -40.32 8.23 -5.55
N ASP A 144 -39.67 7.13 -5.91
CA ASP A 144 -38.24 6.91 -5.72
C ASP A 144 -37.42 7.00 -7.01
N GLY A 145 -38.08 7.08 -8.17
CA GLY A 145 -37.48 7.42 -9.45
C GLY A 145 -36.97 6.20 -10.24
N ASP A 146 -37.48 5.01 -9.95
CA ASP A 146 -37.07 3.75 -10.58
C ASP A 146 -37.86 3.41 -11.86
N THR A 147 -38.79 4.29 -12.25
CA THR A 147 -39.69 4.22 -13.42
C THR A 147 -40.93 3.34 -13.26
N TYR A 148 -41.15 2.74 -12.09
CA TYR A 148 -42.37 2.01 -11.76
C TYR A 148 -43.37 2.92 -11.06
N VAL A 149 -44.65 2.63 -11.27
CA VAL A 149 -45.73 3.44 -10.72
C VAL A 149 -46.04 2.95 -9.32
N ASP A 150 -46.21 3.90 -8.40
CA ASP A 150 -46.53 3.69 -7.00
C ASP A 150 -47.76 2.76 -6.84
N LEU A 151 -47.66 1.74 -5.98
CA LEU A 151 -48.69 0.74 -5.73
C LEU A 151 -49.96 1.33 -5.14
N HIS A 152 -49.86 2.40 -4.34
CA HIS A 152 -51.04 3.14 -3.86
C HIS A 152 -51.80 3.81 -5.01
N CYS A 153 -51.09 4.15 -6.08
CA CYS A 153 -51.62 4.76 -7.29
C CYS A 153 -52.01 3.73 -8.37
N GLY A 154 -51.89 2.44 -8.06
CA GLY A 154 -52.35 1.33 -8.89
C GLY A 154 -51.31 0.82 -9.87
N GLY A 155 -50.03 1.14 -9.66
CA GLY A 155 -48.91 0.46 -10.29
C GLY A 155 -48.51 -0.82 -9.56
N ASP A 156 -47.34 -1.35 -9.94
CA ASP A 156 -46.86 -2.68 -9.54
C ASP A 156 -45.59 -2.59 -8.63
N ASP A 157 -45.19 -1.39 -8.20
CA ASP A 157 -44.04 -1.15 -7.30
C ASP A 157 -44.40 -1.46 -5.85
N CYS A 158 -43.84 -2.52 -5.28
CA CYS A 158 -44.19 -2.98 -3.95
C CYS A 158 -43.62 -2.12 -2.81
N GLU A 159 -42.59 -1.31 -3.06
CA GLU A 159 -41.94 -0.45 -2.06
C GLU A 159 -41.61 0.93 -2.65
N ASP A 160 -42.62 1.81 -2.71
CA ASP A 160 -42.60 3.15 -3.34
C ASP A 160 -41.56 4.17 -2.82
N ILE A 161 -40.62 3.77 -1.97
CA ILE A 161 -39.56 4.63 -1.41
C ILE A 161 -38.15 4.04 -1.62
N ASP A 162 -38.06 2.82 -2.14
CA ASP A 162 -36.81 2.11 -2.37
C ASP A 162 -36.66 1.80 -3.87
N PRO A 163 -35.82 2.56 -4.59
CA PRO A 163 -35.67 2.42 -6.05
C PRO A 163 -34.97 1.11 -6.47
N LEU A 164 -34.68 0.22 -5.51
CA LEU A 164 -34.10 -1.10 -5.72
C LEU A 164 -35.12 -2.22 -5.58
N SER A 165 -36.37 -1.90 -5.25
CA SER A 165 -37.44 -2.87 -4.98
C SER A 165 -38.60 -2.67 -5.96
N HIS A 166 -38.55 -3.34 -7.11
CA HIS A 166 -39.50 -3.17 -8.21
C HIS A 166 -39.69 -4.44 -9.06
N PRO A 167 -40.74 -4.55 -9.90
CA PRO A 167 -41.05 -5.77 -10.66
C PRO A 167 -39.94 -6.40 -11.51
N ASP A 168 -38.99 -5.60 -12.02
CA ASP A 168 -37.82 -6.10 -12.76
C ASP A 168 -36.53 -6.22 -11.91
N ALA A 169 -36.60 -5.92 -10.60
CA ALA A 169 -35.49 -6.14 -9.70
C ALA A 169 -35.33 -7.64 -9.43
N MET A 170 -34.19 -8.00 -8.85
CA MET A 170 -33.96 -9.37 -8.39
C MET A 170 -34.15 -9.43 -6.89
N GLU A 171 -34.64 -10.57 -6.41
CA GLU A 171 -34.81 -10.80 -4.99
C GLU A 171 -33.46 -10.87 -4.27
N ARG A 172 -33.33 -10.11 -3.18
CA ARG A 172 -32.21 -10.24 -2.23
C ARG A 172 -32.61 -11.27 -1.20
N CYS A 173 -31.97 -12.42 -1.27
CA CYS A 173 -32.52 -13.66 -0.76
C CYS A 173 -32.58 -13.80 0.78
N PHE A 174 -32.15 -12.77 1.52
CA PHE A 174 -32.06 -12.76 2.98
C PHE A 174 -32.32 -11.39 3.63
N ASP A 175 -32.90 -10.42 2.91
CA ASP A 175 -33.19 -9.08 3.43
C ASP A 175 -34.61 -8.94 4.02
N THR A 176 -35.45 -9.97 3.90
CA THR A 176 -36.85 -10.06 4.35
C THR A 176 -37.87 -9.21 3.60
N PHE A 177 -37.46 -8.54 2.52
CA PHE A 177 -38.31 -7.79 1.60
C PHE A 177 -38.63 -8.64 0.36
N ASP A 178 -39.58 -8.19 -0.45
CA ASP A 178 -39.92 -8.76 -1.77
C ASP A 178 -39.37 -7.75 -2.77
N ASN A 179 -38.09 -7.83 -3.12
CA ASN A 179 -37.47 -6.79 -3.95
C ASN A 179 -37.98 -6.86 -5.38
N ASN A 180 -38.39 -8.02 -5.87
CA ASN A 180 -38.87 -8.19 -7.25
C ASN A 180 -40.39 -8.07 -7.41
N CYS A 181 -41.10 -7.78 -6.33
CA CYS A 181 -42.55 -7.61 -6.25
C CYS A 181 -43.37 -8.81 -6.80
N ASP A 182 -42.83 -10.03 -6.75
CA ASP A 182 -43.48 -11.24 -7.26
C ASP A 182 -44.36 -11.97 -6.21
N GLY A 183 -44.35 -11.46 -4.98
CA GLY A 183 -45.12 -11.94 -3.85
C GLY A 183 -44.42 -13.02 -3.01
N PHE A 184 -43.15 -13.30 -3.28
CA PHE A 184 -42.30 -14.15 -2.47
C PHE A 184 -41.21 -13.33 -1.79
N ILE A 185 -40.68 -13.86 -0.67
CA ILE A 185 -39.60 -13.20 0.09
C ILE A 185 -38.50 -14.21 0.37
N ASP A 186 -37.26 -13.79 0.28
CA ASP A 186 -36.06 -14.54 0.65
C ASP A 186 -36.08 -15.97 0.09
N THR A 187 -35.66 -16.96 0.89
CA THR A 187 -35.76 -18.40 0.62
C THR A 187 -37.14 -18.96 0.20
N LEU A 188 -38.23 -18.18 0.31
CA LEU A 188 -39.53 -18.57 -0.24
C LEU A 188 -39.65 -18.22 -1.72
N ASP A 189 -38.88 -17.25 -2.20
CA ASP A 189 -38.77 -16.89 -3.62
C ASP A 189 -38.07 -18.02 -4.39
N PRO A 190 -38.67 -18.50 -5.50
CA PRO A 190 -38.04 -19.47 -6.39
C PRO A 190 -36.65 -19.09 -6.92
N VAL A 191 -36.37 -17.79 -7.11
CA VAL A 191 -35.06 -17.22 -7.50
C VAL A 191 -34.02 -17.49 -6.41
N CYS A 192 -34.44 -17.50 -5.14
CA CYS A 192 -33.61 -17.72 -3.96
C CYS A 192 -33.49 -19.19 -3.54
N GLN A 193 -34.16 -20.10 -4.25
CA GLN A 193 -33.98 -21.54 -4.03
C GLN A 193 -32.67 -22.00 -4.66
N MET A 194 -31.59 -21.87 -3.88
CA MET A 194 -30.23 -22.34 -4.13
C MET A 194 -30.19 -23.84 -4.48
N ASN A 195 -30.39 -24.16 -5.76
CA ASN A 195 -30.34 -25.52 -6.28
C ASN A 195 -29.03 -25.82 -7.01
N PHE A 196 -28.06 -24.89 -7.06
CA PHE A 196 -26.84 -24.97 -7.88
C PHE A 196 -25.52 -24.95 -7.10
N ASP A 197 -25.59 -25.28 -5.82
CA ASP A 197 -24.48 -25.53 -4.88
C ASP A 197 -23.76 -26.88 -5.12
N THR A 198 -24.01 -27.55 -6.25
CA THR A 198 -23.32 -28.81 -6.56
C THR A 198 -23.13 -28.98 -8.06
N CYS A 199 -22.11 -29.75 -8.43
CA CYS A 199 -21.88 -30.19 -9.80
C CYS A 199 -23.03 -31.02 -10.41
N ALA A 200 -24.00 -31.48 -9.62
CA ALA A 200 -25.15 -32.24 -10.14
C ALA A 200 -26.21 -31.34 -10.78
N THR A 201 -26.27 -30.07 -10.38
CA THR A 201 -27.33 -29.13 -10.75
C THR A 201 -26.78 -27.72 -10.98
N PRO A 202 -25.71 -27.54 -11.78
CA PRO A 202 -25.12 -26.23 -12.03
C PRO A 202 -26.14 -25.29 -12.70
N ARG A 203 -26.06 -24.00 -12.41
CA ARG A 203 -26.84 -22.98 -13.10
C ARG A 203 -26.28 -22.74 -14.50
N GLU A 204 -27.11 -22.83 -15.53
CA GLU A 204 -26.69 -22.53 -16.90
C GLU A 204 -26.57 -21.02 -17.11
N LEU A 205 -25.41 -20.56 -17.58
CA LEU A 205 -25.19 -19.18 -18.02
C LEU A 205 -25.41 -19.10 -19.54
N GLU A 206 -26.30 -18.22 -19.95
CA GLU A 206 -26.45 -17.87 -21.36
C GLU A 206 -25.33 -16.91 -21.77
N PRO A 207 -24.51 -17.24 -22.79
CA PRO A 207 -23.44 -16.35 -23.21
C PRO A 207 -23.93 -14.95 -23.61
N GLY A 208 -23.28 -13.92 -23.08
CA GLY A 208 -23.61 -12.51 -23.30
C GLY A 208 -24.67 -11.94 -22.35
N VAL A 209 -25.24 -12.76 -21.47
CA VAL A 209 -26.19 -12.33 -20.44
C VAL A 209 -25.46 -12.23 -19.11
N GLU A 210 -25.56 -11.07 -18.46
CA GLU A 210 -25.08 -10.88 -17.09
C GLU A 210 -26.11 -11.47 -16.11
N TRP A 211 -25.61 -12.10 -15.06
CA TRP A 211 -26.42 -12.67 -14.01
C TRP A 211 -25.87 -12.26 -12.65
N GLU A 212 -26.74 -11.96 -11.70
CA GLU A 212 -26.35 -11.64 -10.33
C GLU A 212 -26.58 -12.86 -9.43
N GLY A 213 -25.59 -13.22 -8.62
CA GLY A 213 -25.57 -14.39 -7.76
C GLY A 213 -25.12 -14.10 -6.33
N PHE A 214 -25.27 -15.10 -5.48
CA PHE A 214 -24.90 -15.03 -4.07
C PHE A 214 -24.45 -16.42 -3.58
N THR A 215 -23.63 -16.48 -2.53
CA THR A 215 -23.17 -17.75 -1.92
C THR A 215 -23.91 -18.10 -0.63
N ASN A 216 -24.71 -17.20 -0.07
CA ASN A 216 -25.30 -17.42 1.24
C ASN A 216 -26.28 -18.62 1.27
N GLY A 217 -26.05 -19.55 2.19
CA GLY A 217 -26.81 -20.80 2.30
C GLY A 217 -26.31 -21.96 1.43
N SER A 218 -25.28 -21.74 0.60
CA SER A 218 -24.52 -22.80 -0.08
C SER A 218 -23.54 -23.50 0.88
N THR A 219 -22.96 -24.62 0.45
CA THR A 219 -22.01 -25.41 1.24
C THR A 219 -20.66 -25.46 0.53
N ALA A 220 -19.58 -25.28 1.30
CA ALA A 220 -18.24 -25.58 0.79
C ALA A 220 -18.18 -27.05 0.33
N GLY A 221 -18.05 -27.28 -0.97
CA GLY A 221 -18.26 -28.61 -1.55
C GLY A 221 -17.65 -28.86 -2.93
N VAL A 222 -17.16 -27.85 -3.63
CA VAL A 222 -16.61 -27.98 -4.98
C VAL A 222 -15.16 -27.51 -5.03
N ASP A 223 -14.24 -28.46 -5.25
CA ASP A 223 -12.81 -28.22 -5.27
C ASP A 223 -12.40 -27.22 -6.39
N ALA A 224 -11.64 -26.19 -6.03
CA ALA A 224 -10.96 -25.23 -6.90
C ALA A 224 -9.56 -24.91 -6.36
N SER A 225 -8.58 -24.61 -7.22
CA SER A 225 -7.17 -24.52 -6.78
C SER A 225 -6.82 -23.25 -5.98
N CYS A 226 -7.50 -22.14 -6.29
CA CYS A 226 -7.35 -20.86 -5.62
C CYS A 226 -8.31 -20.68 -4.44
N ASP A 227 -9.23 -21.63 -4.25
CA ASP A 227 -10.16 -21.67 -3.13
C ASP A 227 -9.61 -22.58 -2.01
N ILE A 228 -10.00 -22.31 -0.76
CA ILE A 228 -9.75 -23.18 0.39
C ILE A 228 -11.03 -23.91 0.74
N ASP A 229 -10.95 -25.17 1.20
CA ASP A 229 -12.07 -26.08 1.53
C ASP A 229 -13.13 -25.56 2.55
N SER A 230 -13.11 -24.27 2.93
CA SER A 230 -14.01 -23.64 3.90
C SER A 230 -14.86 -22.51 3.35
N TYR A 231 -14.71 -22.09 2.09
CA TYR A 231 -15.57 -21.06 1.50
C TYR A 231 -16.82 -21.66 0.86
N SER A 232 -17.94 -20.97 1.03
CA SER A 232 -19.22 -21.33 0.41
C SER A 232 -19.12 -21.07 -1.09
N ASP A 233 -19.49 -22.08 -1.89
CA ASP A 233 -19.31 -22.06 -3.34
C ASP A 233 -20.63 -22.27 -4.09
N VAL A 234 -20.71 -21.72 -5.30
CA VAL A 234 -21.82 -21.98 -6.22
C VAL A 234 -21.30 -22.34 -7.61
N VAL A 235 -22.05 -23.20 -8.30
CA VAL A 235 -21.61 -23.77 -9.58
C VAL A 235 -22.46 -23.29 -10.74
N PHE A 236 -21.78 -22.77 -11.75
CA PHE A 236 -22.34 -22.45 -13.06
C PHE A 236 -21.84 -23.39 -14.13
N SER A 237 -22.53 -23.41 -15.26
CA SER A 237 -22.06 -24.05 -16.48
C SER A 237 -22.43 -23.25 -17.71
N PHE A 238 -21.64 -23.37 -18.76
CA PHE A 238 -21.97 -22.83 -20.08
C PHE A 238 -21.50 -23.80 -21.16
N THR A 239 -22.10 -23.70 -22.36
CA THR A 239 -21.77 -24.59 -23.47
C THR A 239 -21.14 -23.81 -24.62
N VAL A 240 -19.96 -24.26 -25.03
CA VAL A 240 -19.26 -23.81 -26.23
C VAL A 240 -19.63 -24.75 -27.39
N THR A 241 -20.21 -24.22 -28.46
CA THR A 241 -20.75 -25.04 -29.57
C THR A 241 -19.79 -25.18 -30.76
N GLU A 242 -18.92 -24.18 -30.94
CA GLU A 242 -17.81 -24.15 -31.89
C GLU A 242 -16.58 -23.59 -31.17
N THR A 243 -15.38 -23.75 -31.73
CA THR A 243 -14.18 -23.21 -31.08
C THR A 243 -14.27 -21.69 -30.95
N SER A 244 -14.26 -21.20 -29.72
CA SER A 244 -14.49 -19.79 -29.39
C SER A 244 -13.52 -19.32 -28.30
N ASP A 245 -13.23 -18.02 -28.29
CA ASP A 245 -12.57 -17.37 -27.17
C ASP A 245 -13.64 -17.05 -26.11
N ALA A 246 -13.36 -17.37 -24.85
CA ALA A 246 -14.27 -17.15 -23.73
C ALA A 246 -13.70 -16.08 -22.79
N LEU A 247 -14.53 -15.10 -22.45
CA LEU A 247 -14.24 -14.12 -21.42
C LEU A 247 -15.26 -14.25 -20.30
N LEU A 248 -14.83 -14.79 -19.17
CA LEU A 248 -15.61 -14.86 -17.95
C LEU A 248 -15.30 -13.65 -17.09
N SER A 249 -16.32 -12.91 -16.67
CA SER A 249 -16.20 -11.75 -15.79
C SER A 249 -17.05 -11.96 -14.54
N VAL A 250 -16.47 -11.71 -13.36
CA VAL A 250 -17.14 -11.74 -12.06
C VAL A 250 -16.82 -10.45 -11.31
N ASP A 251 -17.85 -9.69 -10.92
CA ASP A 251 -17.75 -8.46 -10.14
C ASP A 251 -18.41 -8.66 -8.78
N ALA A 252 -17.61 -8.79 -7.72
CA ALA A 252 -18.04 -8.93 -6.34
C ALA A 252 -18.06 -7.58 -5.59
N GLY A 253 -18.02 -6.46 -6.32
CA GLY A 253 -18.10 -5.12 -5.74
C GLY A 253 -16.88 -4.80 -4.86
N SER A 254 -17.11 -4.66 -3.55
CA SER A 254 -16.04 -4.44 -2.56
C SER A 254 -15.53 -5.72 -1.90
N GLU A 255 -16.18 -6.85 -2.15
CA GLU A 255 -15.83 -8.13 -1.55
C GLU A 255 -14.85 -8.91 -2.43
N TYR A 256 -14.33 -10.03 -1.94
CA TYR A 256 -13.32 -10.81 -2.63
C TYR A 256 -13.91 -12.14 -3.12
N ALA A 257 -13.93 -12.35 -4.43
CA ALA A 257 -14.39 -13.60 -5.05
C ALA A 257 -13.22 -14.49 -5.41
N TYR A 258 -13.40 -15.80 -5.28
CA TYR A 258 -12.52 -16.83 -5.82
C TYR A 258 -13.26 -17.52 -6.97
N VAL A 259 -12.70 -17.50 -8.17
CA VAL A 259 -13.39 -17.97 -9.38
C VAL A 259 -12.50 -18.96 -10.11
N ALA A 260 -13.02 -20.16 -10.37
CA ALA A 260 -12.33 -21.18 -11.14
C ALA A 260 -13.12 -21.57 -12.38
N LEU A 261 -12.45 -21.64 -13.52
CA LEU A 261 -13.01 -22.17 -14.76
C LEU A 261 -12.50 -23.59 -15.00
N GLN A 262 -13.40 -24.56 -15.11
CA GLN A 262 -13.08 -25.99 -15.12
C GLN A 262 -13.68 -26.73 -16.32
N ARG A 263 -12.95 -27.72 -16.85
CA ARG A 263 -13.48 -28.65 -17.86
C ARG A 263 -14.38 -29.73 -17.26
N THR A 264 -14.09 -30.14 -16.03
CA THR A 264 -14.86 -31.12 -15.26
C THR A 264 -15.16 -30.49 -13.91
N CYS A 265 -16.45 -30.33 -13.59
CA CYS A 265 -16.86 -29.70 -12.34
C CYS A 265 -16.28 -30.42 -11.11
N GLY A 266 -15.71 -29.64 -10.19
CA GLY A 266 -15.13 -30.11 -8.93
C GLY A 266 -13.85 -30.93 -9.10
N ASP A 267 -13.17 -30.81 -10.24
CA ASP A 267 -11.85 -31.41 -10.47
C ASP A 267 -10.83 -30.31 -10.74
N ALA A 268 -10.13 -29.89 -9.70
CA ALA A 268 -9.04 -28.89 -9.77
C ALA A 268 -7.92 -29.29 -10.75
N ALA A 269 -7.76 -30.58 -11.09
CA ALA A 269 -6.79 -30.99 -12.12
C ALA A 269 -7.28 -30.73 -13.56
N SER A 270 -8.57 -30.42 -13.72
CA SER A 270 -9.20 -30.07 -14.99
C SER A 270 -9.44 -28.57 -15.18
N GLU A 271 -9.01 -27.79 -14.19
CA GLU A 271 -9.07 -26.34 -14.16
C GLU A 271 -8.23 -25.75 -15.30
N LEU A 272 -8.80 -24.73 -15.94
CA LEU A 272 -8.14 -23.92 -16.95
C LEU A 272 -7.43 -22.75 -16.31
N ARG A 273 -8.15 -22.04 -15.44
CA ARG A 273 -7.64 -20.89 -14.70
C ARG A 273 -8.40 -20.74 -13.38
N CYS A 274 -7.70 -20.25 -12.36
CA CYS A 274 -8.28 -19.83 -11.09
C CYS A 274 -7.73 -18.46 -10.73
N ALA A 275 -8.61 -17.53 -10.39
CA ALA A 275 -8.22 -16.19 -10.02
C ALA A 275 -9.08 -15.71 -8.87
N SER A 276 -8.54 -14.78 -8.08
CA SER A 276 -9.25 -14.21 -6.95
C SER A 276 -9.00 -12.71 -6.84
N SER A 277 -10.08 -11.95 -6.67
CA SER A 277 -10.11 -10.49 -6.67
C SER A 277 -11.53 -10.02 -6.35
N SER A 278 -11.73 -8.73 -6.12
CA SER A 278 -13.08 -8.13 -6.15
C SER A 278 -13.67 -8.04 -7.55
N GLN A 279 -12.80 -8.00 -8.56
CA GLN A 279 -13.18 -8.13 -9.96
C GLN A 279 -12.27 -9.16 -10.61
N VAL A 280 -12.85 -10.30 -10.96
CA VAL A 280 -12.15 -11.40 -11.62
C VAL A 280 -12.51 -11.41 -13.09
N SER A 281 -11.49 -11.51 -13.94
CA SER A 281 -11.67 -11.79 -15.36
C SER A 281 -10.78 -12.94 -15.77
N ILE A 282 -11.38 -13.95 -16.39
CA ILE A 282 -10.70 -15.13 -16.91
C ILE A 282 -10.92 -15.14 -18.41
N PHE A 283 -9.84 -14.92 -19.15
CA PHE A 283 -9.82 -15.09 -20.59
C PHE A 283 -9.20 -16.44 -20.92
N GLU A 284 -9.83 -17.14 -21.85
CA GLU A 284 -9.35 -18.40 -22.39
C GLU A 284 -9.53 -18.37 -23.91
N ARG A 285 -8.43 -18.55 -24.64
CA ARG A 285 -8.44 -18.57 -26.10
C ARG A 285 -8.78 -19.95 -26.65
N ALA A 286 -9.53 -19.95 -27.76
CA ALA A 286 -9.79 -21.13 -28.59
C ALA A 286 -10.32 -22.36 -27.81
N LEU A 287 -11.24 -22.16 -26.86
CA LEU A 287 -11.89 -23.27 -26.14
C LEU A 287 -12.56 -24.20 -27.13
N PRO A 288 -12.25 -25.51 -27.11
CA PRO A 288 -12.95 -26.48 -27.92
C PRO A 288 -14.44 -26.57 -27.57
N PRO A 289 -15.29 -27.05 -28.51
CA PRO A 289 -16.69 -27.33 -28.21
C PRO A 289 -16.84 -28.29 -27.03
N GLY A 290 -17.67 -27.92 -26.07
CA GLY A 290 -17.82 -28.65 -24.81
C GLY A 290 -18.65 -27.86 -23.79
N THR A 291 -18.95 -28.50 -22.66
CA THR A 291 -19.55 -27.85 -21.50
C THR A 291 -18.43 -27.55 -20.50
N TYR A 292 -18.42 -26.34 -19.99
CA TYR A 292 -17.46 -25.86 -19.00
C TYR A 292 -18.21 -25.44 -17.75
N TYR A 293 -17.51 -25.44 -16.62
CA TYR A 293 -18.07 -25.15 -15.31
C TYR A 293 -17.32 -23.99 -14.67
N VAL A 294 -18.03 -23.15 -13.94
CA VAL A 294 -17.45 -22.04 -13.19
C VAL A 294 -17.83 -22.22 -11.74
N THR A 295 -16.86 -22.23 -10.83
CA THR A 295 -17.10 -22.11 -9.40
C THR A 295 -16.90 -20.66 -9.00
N VAL A 296 -17.79 -20.13 -8.17
CA VAL A 296 -17.62 -18.82 -7.53
C VAL A 296 -17.76 -19.03 -6.04
N SER A 297 -16.71 -18.67 -5.30
CA SER A 297 -16.67 -18.81 -3.85
C SER A 297 -16.44 -17.46 -3.20
N GLY A 298 -17.17 -17.22 -2.11
CA GLY A 298 -17.08 -16.02 -1.29
C GLY A 298 -16.61 -16.35 0.11
N TRP A 299 -15.91 -15.42 0.77
CA TRP A 299 -15.59 -15.56 2.18
C TRP A 299 -16.84 -15.27 3.03
N ASP A 300 -17.82 -16.17 3.00
CA ASP A 300 -18.97 -16.10 3.90
C ASP A 300 -18.48 -16.27 5.34
N SER A 301 -18.47 -15.17 6.10
CA SER A 301 -18.44 -15.23 7.56
C SER A 301 -19.83 -14.89 8.08
N PRO A 302 -20.73 -15.89 8.24
CA PRO A 302 -22.05 -15.66 8.82
C PRO A 302 -22.03 -15.14 10.27
N ASP A 303 -20.86 -14.95 10.88
CA ASP A 303 -20.68 -14.62 12.29
C ASP A 303 -20.24 -13.16 12.58
N VAL A 304 -19.94 -12.31 11.57
CA VAL A 304 -19.33 -10.98 11.85
C VAL A 304 -20.07 -9.77 11.27
N THR A 305 -20.62 -9.82 10.06
CA THR A 305 -21.22 -8.62 9.41
C THR A 305 -22.71 -8.75 9.10
N GLY A 306 -23.22 -9.95 8.77
CA GLY A 306 -24.62 -10.13 8.39
C GLY A 306 -24.95 -9.67 6.97
N ASP A 307 -23.94 -9.26 6.19
CA ASP A 307 -24.07 -8.86 4.79
C ASP A 307 -23.93 -10.09 3.87
N GLU A 308 -24.73 -10.15 2.81
CA GLU A 308 -24.77 -11.24 1.83
C GLU A 308 -23.64 -11.08 0.79
N PHE A 309 -22.80 -12.11 0.62
CA PHE A 309 -21.84 -12.12 -0.50
C PHE A 309 -22.61 -12.24 -1.81
N THR A 310 -22.65 -11.13 -2.56
CA THR A 310 -23.28 -11.01 -3.87
C THR A 310 -22.25 -10.71 -4.95
N PHE A 311 -22.51 -11.14 -6.18
CA PHE A 311 -21.62 -10.91 -7.31
C PHE A 311 -22.40 -10.89 -8.62
N ARG A 312 -21.87 -10.20 -9.63
CA ARG A 312 -22.37 -10.26 -11.01
C ARG A 312 -21.42 -11.09 -11.86
N ILE A 313 -21.93 -12.10 -12.55
CA ILE A 313 -21.20 -13.01 -13.42
C ILE A 313 -21.71 -12.93 -14.86
N ARG A 314 -20.78 -12.93 -15.82
CA ARG A 314 -21.09 -12.96 -17.25
C ARG A 314 -20.04 -13.78 -17.99
N VAL A 315 -20.46 -14.55 -18.98
CA VAL A 315 -19.56 -15.20 -19.93
C VAL A 315 -19.83 -14.70 -21.34
N ASP A 316 -18.83 -14.15 -22.02
CA ASP A 316 -18.90 -13.77 -23.42
C ASP A 316 -18.13 -14.77 -24.28
N LEU A 317 -18.79 -15.31 -25.31
CA LEU A 317 -18.16 -16.17 -26.30
C LEU A 317 -18.01 -15.42 -27.62
N THR A 318 -16.79 -15.39 -28.15
CA THR A 318 -16.50 -14.78 -29.45
C THR A 318 -15.80 -15.78 -30.38
N PRO A 319 -16.00 -15.71 -31.71
CA PRO A 319 -15.30 -16.61 -32.63
C PRO A 319 -13.79 -16.48 -32.47
N SER A 320 -13.10 -17.61 -32.32
CA SER A 320 -11.67 -17.58 -32.01
C SER A 320 -10.84 -16.95 -33.14
N GLY A 321 -10.06 -15.93 -32.79
CA GLY A 321 -9.17 -15.21 -33.68
C GLY A 321 -7.69 -15.65 -33.58
N PRO A 322 -6.78 -15.04 -34.37
CA PRO A 322 -5.36 -15.12 -34.04
C PRO A 322 -5.09 -14.48 -32.67
N ALA A 323 -3.96 -14.87 -32.05
CA ALA A 323 -3.46 -14.21 -30.85
C ALA A 323 -3.38 -12.69 -31.03
N ALA A 324 -3.68 -11.95 -29.97
CA ALA A 324 -3.51 -10.50 -30.00
C ALA A 324 -2.02 -10.16 -30.12
N PRO A 325 -1.63 -9.06 -30.78
CA PRO A 325 -0.25 -8.59 -30.72
C PRO A 325 0.17 -8.39 -29.26
N GLY A 326 1.35 -8.87 -28.91
CA GLY A 326 1.88 -8.84 -27.55
C GLY A 326 1.44 -9.98 -26.66
N ASP A 327 0.48 -10.82 -27.05
CA ASP A 327 0.02 -11.96 -26.24
C ASP A 327 1.13 -12.98 -25.99
N SER A 328 2.07 -13.09 -26.94
CA SER A 328 3.22 -13.99 -26.81
C SER A 328 4.47 -13.44 -27.47
N CYS A 329 5.57 -14.14 -27.23
CA CYS A 329 6.86 -13.88 -27.87
C CYS A 329 6.90 -14.04 -29.40
N ASP A 330 5.88 -14.64 -30.01
CA ASP A 330 5.82 -14.85 -31.47
C ASP A 330 5.41 -13.58 -32.23
N ASP A 331 4.65 -12.67 -31.60
CA ASP A 331 4.20 -11.40 -32.19
C ASP A 331 4.21 -10.25 -31.16
N PRO A 332 5.38 -9.90 -30.59
CA PRO A 332 5.49 -8.85 -29.59
C PRO A 332 5.20 -7.47 -30.18
N ILE A 333 4.63 -6.56 -29.38
CA ILE A 333 4.35 -5.19 -29.79
C ILE A 333 5.67 -4.40 -29.91
N ALA A 334 6.01 -3.97 -31.13
CA ALA A 334 7.25 -3.24 -31.38
C ALA A 334 7.13 -1.76 -30.97
N LEU A 335 7.97 -1.33 -30.01
CA LEU A 335 8.08 0.05 -29.56
C LEU A 335 9.20 0.80 -30.28
N THR A 336 8.96 2.08 -30.56
CA THR A 336 10.01 3.02 -31.02
C THR A 336 10.23 4.07 -29.96
N LEU A 337 11.38 4.06 -29.29
CA LEU A 337 11.63 4.93 -28.13
C LEU A 337 11.88 6.40 -28.52
N PRO A 338 11.39 7.38 -27.72
CA PRO A 338 10.48 7.20 -26.59
C PRO A 338 9.08 6.78 -27.06
N ALA A 339 8.46 5.85 -26.35
CA ALA A 339 7.17 5.26 -26.67
C ALA A 339 6.18 5.47 -25.51
N HIS A 340 4.92 5.69 -25.88
CA HIS A 340 3.77 5.71 -24.98
C HIS A 340 2.72 4.80 -25.60
N GLU A 341 2.27 3.78 -24.87
CA GLU A 341 1.29 2.79 -25.33
C GLU A 341 0.20 2.59 -24.27
N GLU A 342 -1.01 2.26 -24.74
CA GLU A 342 -2.12 1.83 -23.90
C GLU A 342 -2.28 0.32 -24.08
N GLY A 343 -2.08 -0.43 -23.00
CA GLY A 343 -2.22 -1.88 -22.95
C GLY A 343 -3.54 -2.31 -22.30
N ASP A 344 -3.95 -3.55 -22.59
CA ASP A 344 -5.17 -4.17 -22.05
C ASP A 344 -4.94 -5.67 -21.83
N LEU A 345 -4.91 -6.10 -20.56
CA LEU A 345 -4.73 -7.51 -20.19
C LEU A 345 -6.03 -8.33 -20.26
N THR A 346 -7.19 -7.73 -20.55
CA THR A 346 -8.49 -8.43 -20.52
C THR A 346 -8.64 -9.54 -21.56
N ARG A 347 -7.86 -9.54 -22.64
CA ARG A 347 -7.88 -10.60 -23.68
C ARG A 347 -6.50 -11.16 -24.01
N MET A 348 -5.62 -11.13 -23.03
CA MET A 348 -4.32 -11.78 -23.11
C MET A 348 -4.34 -13.08 -22.31
N ASP A 349 -3.64 -14.09 -22.80
CA ASP A 349 -3.39 -15.34 -22.09
C ASP A 349 -2.19 -15.18 -21.13
N ASP A 350 -1.96 -16.19 -20.30
CA ASP A 350 -0.72 -16.32 -19.52
C ASP A 350 0.19 -17.25 -20.33
N ASP A 351 0.98 -16.66 -21.21
CA ASP A 351 1.84 -17.39 -22.15
C ASP A 351 3.30 -17.43 -21.68
N VAL A 352 3.68 -16.52 -20.77
CA VAL A 352 5.07 -16.36 -20.31
C VAL A 352 5.18 -16.28 -18.79
N ALA A 353 5.71 -17.36 -18.19
CA ALA A 353 6.05 -17.34 -16.77
C ALA A 353 7.25 -16.41 -16.47
N LEU A 354 6.97 -15.26 -15.85
CA LEU A 354 8.02 -14.36 -15.32
C LEU A 354 8.67 -14.93 -14.05
N THR A 355 9.96 -14.69 -13.86
CA THR A 355 10.67 -15.22 -12.67
C THR A 355 10.21 -14.58 -11.37
N CYS A 356 9.86 -13.29 -11.39
CA CYS A 356 9.36 -12.55 -10.22
C CYS A 356 7.85 -12.77 -9.97
N ALA A 357 7.13 -13.31 -10.95
CA ALA A 357 5.71 -13.63 -10.87
C ALA A 357 5.43 -15.13 -11.12
N SER A 358 6.41 -16.01 -10.94
CA SER A 358 6.30 -17.43 -11.31
C SER A 358 5.26 -18.25 -10.52
N TRP A 359 4.64 -17.63 -9.53
CA TRP A 359 3.61 -18.19 -8.66
C TRP A 359 2.21 -17.68 -9.04
N MET A 360 2.14 -16.74 -9.98
CA MET A 360 0.94 -16.09 -10.48
C MET A 360 0.61 -16.68 -11.85
N ASP A 361 -0.66 -17.03 -12.07
CA ASP A 361 -1.17 -17.42 -13.39
C ASP A 361 -1.83 -16.17 -14.03
N GLY A 362 -1.03 -15.14 -14.31
CA GLY A 362 -1.46 -13.79 -14.69
C GLY A 362 -1.42 -13.56 -16.20
N ALA A 363 -2.33 -12.74 -16.72
CA ALA A 363 -2.28 -12.37 -18.13
C ALA A 363 -1.08 -11.45 -18.41
N ASP A 364 -0.37 -11.67 -19.51
CA ASP A 364 0.84 -10.91 -19.86
C ASP A 364 0.75 -10.18 -21.21
N THR A 365 1.53 -9.11 -21.35
CA THR A 365 1.76 -8.47 -22.65
C THR A 365 3.24 -8.27 -22.87
N VAL A 366 3.71 -8.70 -24.03
CA VAL A 366 5.08 -8.66 -24.49
C VAL A 366 5.28 -7.52 -25.48
N TYR A 367 6.17 -6.60 -25.12
CA TYR A 367 6.69 -5.55 -25.98
C TYR A 367 8.12 -5.85 -26.40
N THR A 368 8.57 -5.24 -27.50
CA THR A 368 9.96 -5.33 -27.95
C THR A 368 10.48 -3.99 -28.47
N PHE A 369 11.76 -3.69 -28.24
CA PHE A 369 12.42 -2.52 -28.80
C PHE A 369 13.92 -2.77 -29.03
N GLU A 370 14.55 -1.92 -29.84
CA GLU A 370 15.98 -1.96 -30.12
C GLU A 370 16.68 -0.69 -29.62
N LEU A 371 17.73 -0.88 -28.82
CA LEU A 371 18.69 0.15 -28.46
C LEU A 371 19.87 0.08 -29.43
N THR A 372 20.13 1.16 -30.17
CA THR A 372 21.23 1.21 -31.15
C THR A 372 22.57 1.61 -30.54
N GLU A 373 22.53 2.21 -29.36
CA GLU A 373 23.67 2.61 -28.53
C GLU A 373 23.29 2.38 -27.05
N PRO A 374 24.27 2.30 -26.13
CA PRO A 374 23.95 2.22 -24.71
C PRO A 374 23.13 3.43 -24.26
N GLN A 375 22.12 3.24 -23.42
CA GLN A 375 21.21 4.29 -22.94
C GLN A 375 20.79 4.05 -21.49
N ASP A 376 20.45 5.11 -20.77
CA ASP A 376 19.68 4.98 -19.52
C ASP A 376 18.22 4.82 -19.90
N LEU A 377 17.58 3.75 -19.43
CA LEU A 377 16.22 3.39 -19.78
C LEU A 377 15.28 3.67 -18.60
N THR A 378 14.21 4.43 -18.84
CA THR A 378 13.13 4.63 -17.88
C THR A 378 11.87 3.93 -18.37
N ILE A 379 11.23 3.17 -17.47
CA ILE A 379 9.99 2.43 -17.69
C ILE A 379 9.00 2.88 -16.62
N ASP A 380 7.85 3.36 -17.07
CA ASP A 380 6.71 3.73 -16.23
C ASP A 380 5.50 2.89 -16.66
N VAL A 381 4.85 2.23 -15.70
CA VAL A 381 3.57 1.55 -15.92
C VAL A 381 2.56 2.02 -14.90
N ALA A 382 1.48 2.63 -15.38
CA ALA A 382 0.41 3.13 -14.54
C ALA A 382 -0.91 2.44 -14.90
N ALA A 383 -1.58 1.94 -13.88
CA ALA A 383 -2.89 1.32 -13.99
C ALA A 383 -3.80 1.80 -12.85
N ALA A 384 -5.12 1.69 -13.02
CA ALA A 384 -6.10 2.10 -12.02
C ALA A 384 -6.65 0.96 -11.16
N ARG A 385 -6.41 -0.30 -11.55
CA ARG A 385 -6.99 -1.48 -10.88
C ARG A 385 -6.12 -2.73 -10.83
N ILE A 386 -4.97 -2.74 -11.49
CA ILE A 386 -4.05 -3.89 -11.52
C ILE A 386 -2.70 -3.50 -10.95
N SER A 387 -2.06 -4.37 -10.19
CA SER A 387 -0.67 -4.18 -9.73
C SER A 387 0.27 -4.90 -10.70
N PRO A 388 0.88 -4.20 -11.68
CA PRO A 388 1.70 -4.85 -12.68
C PRO A 388 3.03 -5.34 -12.09
N TYR A 389 3.38 -6.56 -12.46
CA TYR A 389 4.75 -7.05 -12.49
C TYR A 389 5.35 -6.70 -13.85
N VAL A 390 6.55 -6.14 -13.83
CA VAL A 390 7.25 -5.68 -15.02
C VAL A 390 8.61 -6.35 -15.09
N ALA A 391 8.89 -6.98 -16.23
CA ALA A 391 10.18 -7.60 -16.48
C ALA A 391 10.82 -7.05 -17.75
N LEU A 392 12.13 -6.81 -17.73
CA LEU A 392 12.91 -6.43 -18.91
C LEU A 392 14.02 -7.45 -19.12
N GLN A 393 14.16 -8.01 -20.32
CA GLN A 393 15.25 -8.94 -20.61
C GLN A 393 15.68 -8.94 -22.09
N SER A 394 16.83 -9.54 -22.39
CA SER A 394 17.46 -9.51 -23.73
C SER A 394 17.03 -10.63 -24.68
N ALA A 395 16.16 -11.53 -24.23
CA ALA A 395 15.61 -12.62 -25.02
C ALA A 395 14.17 -12.89 -24.58
N CYS A 396 13.27 -13.16 -25.53
CA CYS A 396 11.88 -13.39 -25.19
C CYS A 396 11.67 -14.73 -24.48
N LEU A 397 12.16 -15.83 -25.10
CA LEU A 397 12.17 -17.17 -24.52
C LEU A 397 13.43 -17.95 -24.95
N PRO A 398 13.97 -18.85 -24.09
CA PRO A 398 13.59 -19.03 -22.69
C PRO A 398 13.97 -17.80 -21.85
N ALA A 399 13.21 -17.53 -20.78
CA ALA A 399 13.49 -16.44 -19.87
C ALA A 399 14.95 -16.53 -19.39
N GLY A 400 15.72 -15.47 -19.67
CA GLY A 400 17.07 -15.29 -19.18
C GLY A 400 17.08 -14.77 -17.75
N THR A 401 18.22 -14.29 -17.27
CA THR A 401 18.22 -13.42 -16.09
C THR A 401 17.70 -12.05 -16.52
N PRO A 402 16.55 -11.61 -16.01
CA PRO A 402 16.01 -10.31 -16.39
C PRO A 402 16.87 -9.18 -15.82
N LEU A 403 16.97 -8.07 -16.56
CA LEU A 403 17.59 -6.82 -16.12
C LEU A 403 16.71 -6.11 -15.07
N VAL A 404 15.39 -6.27 -15.19
CA VAL A 404 14.38 -5.81 -14.24
C VAL A 404 13.38 -6.92 -14.07
N CYS A 405 12.98 -7.22 -12.84
CA CYS A 405 11.86 -8.09 -12.55
C CYS A 405 11.29 -7.68 -11.19
N ASP A 406 10.29 -6.82 -11.22
CA ASP A 406 9.78 -6.15 -10.02
C ASP A 406 8.32 -5.76 -10.23
N SER A 407 7.65 -5.31 -9.18
CA SER A 407 6.24 -4.89 -9.21
C SER A 407 6.07 -3.50 -8.61
N GLY A 408 5.05 -2.77 -9.05
CA GLY A 408 4.77 -1.45 -8.49
C GLY A 408 3.41 -0.92 -8.94
N TYR A 409 2.84 -0.02 -8.14
CA TYR A 409 1.53 0.57 -8.41
C TYR A 409 1.49 2.05 -7.99
N PRO A 410 1.86 3.01 -8.88
CA PRO A 410 2.39 2.80 -10.23
C PRO A 410 3.82 2.22 -10.20
N PHE A 411 4.19 1.50 -11.26
CA PHE A 411 5.54 1.00 -11.45
C PHE A 411 6.41 2.09 -12.09
N HIS A 412 7.58 2.33 -11.52
CA HIS A 412 8.60 3.23 -12.09
C HIS A 412 9.98 2.61 -11.92
N ARG A 413 10.75 2.53 -13.00
CA ARG A 413 12.13 2.05 -12.95
C ARG A 413 13.02 2.82 -13.92
N THR A 414 14.17 3.30 -13.43
CA THR A 414 15.25 3.79 -14.28
C THR A 414 16.44 2.84 -14.16
N ILE A 415 17.03 2.47 -15.30
CA ILE A 415 18.15 1.54 -15.42
C ILE A 415 19.29 2.24 -16.15
N GLY A 416 20.42 2.39 -15.49
CA GLY A 416 21.62 3.02 -16.03
C GLY A 416 22.33 2.16 -17.08
N ASN A 417 22.81 2.81 -18.14
CA ASN A 417 23.79 2.28 -19.10
C ASN A 417 23.42 0.89 -19.69
N VAL A 418 22.15 0.70 -20.05
CA VAL A 418 21.66 -0.50 -20.74
C VAL A 418 22.35 -0.60 -22.10
N PRO A 419 23.08 -1.70 -22.41
CA PRO A 419 23.82 -1.82 -23.66
C PRO A 419 22.94 -1.76 -24.91
N ALA A 420 23.56 -1.48 -26.06
CA ALA A 420 22.89 -1.64 -27.35
C ALA A 420 22.47 -3.10 -27.57
N GLY A 421 21.23 -3.32 -28.00
CA GLY A 421 20.64 -4.64 -28.17
C GLY A 421 19.14 -4.60 -28.39
N THR A 422 18.56 -5.77 -28.66
CA THR A 422 17.11 -5.96 -28.68
C THR A 422 16.64 -6.40 -27.30
N TYR A 423 15.60 -5.76 -26.80
CA TYR A 423 15.01 -6.02 -25.50
C TYR A 423 13.54 -6.36 -25.64
N TYR A 424 13.06 -7.10 -24.66
CA TYR A 424 11.68 -7.49 -24.48
C TYR A 424 11.24 -7.03 -23.10
N LEU A 425 10.04 -6.45 -23.04
CA LEU A 425 9.43 -5.92 -21.83
C LEU A 425 8.08 -6.60 -21.62
N TRP A 426 7.88 -7.17 -20.44
CA TRP A 426 6.61 -7.78 -20.05
C TRP A 426 5.90 -6.89 -19.06
N VAL A 427 4.58 -6.82 -19.20
CA VAL A 427 3.66 -6.33 -18.18
C VAL A 427 2.70 -7.47 -17.88
N GLU A 428 2.71 -7.96 -16.65
CA GLU A 428 1.88 -9.08 -16.19
C GLU A 428 1.11 -8.69 -14.93
N ALA A 429 -0.12 -9.15 -14.78
CA ALA A 429 -0.87 -8.98 -13.53
C ALA A 429 -1.83 -10.14 -13.28
N SER A 430 -2.10 -10.42 -12.00
CA SER A 430 -3.13 -11.40 -11.59
C SER A 430 -4.55 -10.96 -11.92
N GLY A 431 -4.76 -9.64 -11.99
CA GLY A 431 -6.02 -9.04 -12.42
C GLY A 431 -5.97 -8.63 -13.89
N SER A 432 -7.13 -8.49 -14.51
CA SER A 432 -7.22 -7.95 -15.86
C SER A 432 -7.58 -6.47 -15.84
N GLY A 433 -7.12 -5.73 -16.85
CA GLY A 433 -7.54 -4.36 -17.06
C GLY A 433 -6.56 -3.60 -17.96
N THR A 434 -6.85 -2.31 -18.14
CA THR A 434 -6.02 -1.43 -18.94
C THR A 434 -4.90 -0.79 -18.12
N TYR A 435 -3.80 -0.48 -18.79
CA TYR A 435 -2.66 0.24 -18.25
C TYR A 435 -2.04 1.14 -19.31
N SER A 436 -1.34 2.17 -18.86
CA SER A 436 -0.46 2.99 -19.70
C SER A 436 1.00 2.56 -19.48
N LEU A 437 1.76 2.51 -20.56
CA LEU A 437 3.17 2.17 -20.58
C LEU A 437 3.95 3.31 -21.25
N ASP A 438 4.88 3.91 -20.51
CA ASP A 438 5.86 4.85 -21.05
C ASP A 438 7.25 4.22 -20.97
N VAL A 439 7.96 4.18 -22.09
CA VAL A 439 9.35 3.73 -22.16
C VAL A 439 10.18 4.80 -22.85
N SER A 440 11.22 5.28 -22.18
CA SER A 440 12.11 6.29 -22.73
C SER A 440 13.57 5.94 -22.50
N GLY A 441 14.41 6.32 -23.47
CA GLY A 441 15.85 6.15 -23.41
C GLY A 441 16.54 7.51 -23.48
N THR A 442 17.53 7.72 -22.63
CA THR A 442 18.41 8.89 -22.67
C THR A 442 19.87 8.48 -22.83
N PRO A 443 20.77 9.35 -23.32
CA PRO A 443 22.19 9.03 -23.36
C PRO A 443 22.69 8.58 -21.98
N PRO A 444 23.57 7.58 -21.91
CA PRO A 444 23.90 6.90 -20.68
C PRO A 444 24.61 7.87 -19.74
N THR A 445 24.13 7.97 -18.51
CA THR A 445 24.75 8.77 -17.47
C THR A 445 26.06 8.08 -17.08
N PRO A 446 27.21 8.78 -17.10
CA PRO A 446 28.45 8.21 -16.61
C PRO A 446 28.26 7.82 -15.14
N PRO A 447 28.87 6.72 -14.66
CA PRO A 447 28.82 6.36 -13.26
C PRO A 447 29.22 7.55 -12.37
N PRO A 448 28.63 7.68 -11.17
CA PRO A 448 29.01 8.72 -10.23
C PRO A 448 30.52 8.74 -10.03
N GLU A 449 31.15 9.91 -9.84
CA GLU A 449 32.61 9.95 -9.62
C GLU A 449 33.03 9.09 -8.42
N ASN A 450 32.12 8.95 -7.45
CA ASN A 450 32.31 8.20 -6.23
C ASN A 450 31.92 6.72 -6.29
N ASP A 451 31.62 6.18 -7.47
CA ASP A 451 31.52 4.73 -7.75
C ASP A 451 32.82 4.01 -7.31
N VAL A 452 33.97 4.62 -7.65
CA VAL A 452 35.29 4.14 -7.22
C VAL A 452 35.83 4.91 -6.01
N CYS A 453 36.57 4.24 -5.11
CA CYS A 453 37.20 4.84 -3.91
C CYS A 453 38.06 6.07 -4.22
N THR A 454 38.67 6.13 -5.41
CA THR A 454 39.51 7.27 -5.81
C THR A 454 38.72 8.55 -6.03
N GLY A 455 37.40 8.45 -6.26
CA GLY A 455 36.48 9.58 -6.35
C GLY A 455 35.52 9.67 -5.17
N ALA A 456 35.80 8.96 -4.07
CA ALA A 456 34.95 8.99 -2.88
C ALA A 456 34.67 10.42 -2.39
N VAL A 457 33.40 10.73 -2.11
CA VAL A 457 32.99 12.06 -1.64
C VAL A 457 33.47 12.26 -0.20
N ASP A 458 34.15 13.38 0.05
CA ASP A 458 34.64 13.73 1.39
C ASP A 458 33.49 14.21 2.30
N VAL A 459 33.18 13.42 3.33
CA VAL A 459 32.15 13.69 4.34
C VAL A 459 32.75 14.12 5.68
N SER A 460 34.05 14.42 5.73
CA SER A 460 34.79 14.70 6.98
C SER A 460 34.32 15.95 7.74
N ALA A 461 33.53 16.82 7.10
CA ALA A 461 32.92 17.98 7.75
C ALA A 461 31.63 17.63 8.53
N GLY A 462 31.09 16.42 8.33
CA GLY A 462 29.74 16.07 8.73
C GLY A 462 28.67 16.81 7.89
N GLY A 463 27.40 16.49 8.13
CA GLY A 463 26.26 17.05 7.42
C GLY A 463 25.48 15.99 6.65
N ARG A 464 24.57 16.45 5.78
CA ARG A 464 23.72 15.62 4.94
C ARG A 464 24.22 15.68 3.49
N PHE A 465 24.30 14.52 2.86
CA PHE A 465 24.78 14.31 1.51
C PHE A 465 23.73 13.52 0.73
N GLU A 466 23.36 14.01 -0.44
CA GLU A 466 22.52 13.26 -1.38
C GLU A 466 23.41 12.29 -2.17
N GLY A 467 22.94 11.05 -2.34
CA GLY A 467 23.64 9.99 -3.06
C GLY A 467 22.74 9.30 -4.07
N THR A 468 23.37 8.65 -5.06
CA THR A 468 22.70 7.84 -6.07
C THR A 468 23.53 6.63 -6.44
N LEU A 469 22.86 5.50 -6.66
CA LEU A 469 23.42 4.27 -7.23
C LEU A 469 23.08 4.14 -8.73
N LEU A 470 22.53 5.19 -9.36
CA LEU A 470 22.22 5.17 -10.79
C LEU A 470 23.49 5.02 -11.61
N SER A 471 23.52 4.03 -12.51
CA SER A 471 24.68 3.70 -13.34
C SER A 471 25.94 3.30 -12.57
N SER A 472 25.87 3.11 -11.24
CA SER A 472 27.03 2.66 -10.45
C SER A 472 27.30 1.18 -10.69
N ALA A 473 28.58 0.84 -10.68
CA ALA A 473 29.07 -0.51 -10.85
C ALA A 473 29.09 -1.26 -9.51
N ASP A 474 29.34 -2.55 -9.61
CA ASP A 474 29.64 -3.43 -8.47
C ASP A 474 31.17 -3.60 -8.45
N ASP A 475 31.82 -2.76 -7.68
CA ASP A 475 33.27 -2.62 -7.53
C ASP A 475 33.80 -3.25 -6.23
N TYR A 476 32.95 -3.45 -5.21
CA TYR A 476 33.32 -4.00 -3.91
C TYR A 476 32.55 -5.28 -3.54
N ALA A 477 33.11 -6.03 -2.57
CA ALA A 477 32.54 -7.30 -2.12
C ALA A 477 32.56 -7.36 -0.58
N PRO A 478 31.63 -6.68 0.08
CA PRO A 478 31.63 -6.50 1.53
C PRO A 478 31.25 -7.77 2.29
N SER A 479 31.33 -7.74 3.62
CA SER A 479 31.07 -8.93 4.43
C SER A 479 29.59 -9.31 4.61
N CYS A 480 28.69 -8.32 4.58
CA CYS A 480 27.27 -8.48 4.91
C CYS A 480 26.33 -8.58 3.69
N THR A 481 26.81 -8.37 2.47
CA THR A 481 26.03 -8.58 1.23
C THR A 481 26.85 -9.31 0.17
N GLY A 482 26.20 -9.68 -0.93
CA GLY A 482 26.85 -10.15 -2.15
C GLY A 482 27.51 -9.01 -2.93
N SER A 483 27.90 -9.30 -4.17
CA SER A 483 28.40 -8.30 -5.13
C SER A 483 27.17 -7.52 -5.66
N THR A 484 27.04 -6.27 -5.22
CA THR A 484 25.91 -5.38 -5.53
C THR A 484 26.45 -4.01 -5.94
N ARG A 485 25.59 -3.13 -6.44
CA ARG A 485 26.04 -1.80 -6.91
C ARG A 485 26.47 -0.96 -5.73
N ASP A 486 27.50 -0.14 -5.90
CA ASP A 486 28.11 0.56 -4.78
C ASP A 486 28.53 2.00 -5.10
N VAL A 487 28.65 2.81 -4.05
CA VAL A 487 29.33 4.11 -4.09
C VAL A 487 30.06 4.34 -2.77
N ALA A 488 31.20 5.01 -2.84
CA ALA A 488 32.10 5.26 -1.72
C ALA A 488 32.08 6.73 -1.26
N TYR A 489 32.22 6.92 0.04
CA TYR A 489 32.47 8.20 0.71
C TYR A 489 33.71 8.06 1.58
N VAL A 490 34.37 9.17 1.90
CA VAL A 490 35.57 9.17 2.75
C VAL A 490 35.38 10.08 3.95
N LEU A 491 35.67 9.55 5.14
CA LEU A 491 35.62 10.23 6.43
C LEU A 491 37.03 10.24 7.03
N THR A 492 37.62 11.41 7.20
CA THR A 492 38.91 11.59 7.87
C THR A 492 38.74 12.37 9.17
N ILE A 493 39.07 11.74 10.28
CA ILE A 493 39.07 12.37 11.61
C ILE A 493 40.49 12.47 12.15
N ALA A 494 40.92 13.68 12.51
CA ALA A 494 42.30 13.98 12.92
C ALA A 494 42.61 13.61 14.37
N GLU A 495 41.57 13.42 15.18
CA GLU A 495 41.60 13.02 16.59
C GLU A 495 40.36 12.14 16.85
N PRO A 496 40.31 11.37 17.95
CA PRO A 496 39.15 10.55 18.26
C PRO A 496 37.86 11.38 18.37
N LYS A 497 36.76 10.89 17.78
CA LYS A 497 35.45 11.57 17.75
C LYS A 497 34.30 10.59 17.97
N ALA A 498 33.16 11.10 18.44
CA ALA A 498 31.90 10.39 18.32
C ALA A 498 31.35 10.61 16.90
N VAL A 499 30.98 9.53 16.21
CA VAL A 499 30.54 9.55 14.82
C VAL A 499 29.24 8.76 14.71
N SER A 500 28.23 9.36 14.10
CA SER A 500 26.97 8.70 13.73
C SER A 500 26.79 8.82 12.23
N VAL A 501 26.51 7.71 11.56
CA VAL A 501 26.21 7.66 10.13
C VAL A 501 24.81 7.09 9.97
N VAL A 502 23.90 7.90 9.45
CA VAL A 502 22.51 7.53 9.19
C VAL A 502 22.27 7.53 7.69
N LEU A 503 21.90 6.38 7.15
CA LEU A 503 21.57 6.17 5.75
C LEU A 503 20.04 6.04 5.59
N ARG A 504 19.47 6.92 4.76
CA ARG A 504 18.04 6.96 4.45
C ARG A 504 17.85 6.72 2.96
N ALA A 505 17.48 5.51 2.60
CA ALA A 505 17.05 5.17 1.25
C ALA A 505 15.76 5.91 0.85
N HIS A 506 15.63 6.28 -0.42
CA HIS A 506 14.36 6.70 -1.02
C HIS A 506 13.77 5.53 -1.80
N TYR A 507 12.44 5.39 -1.81
CA TYR A 507 11.67 4.45 -2.65
C TYR A 507 12.23 3.01 -2.76
N ASP A 508 11.74 2.08 -1.93
CA ASP A 508 12.02 0.62 -1.99
C ASP A 508 13.50 0.19 -2.20
N LEU A 509 14.44 1.09 -1.92
CA LEU A 509 15.87 0.79 -1.89
C LEU A 509 16.21 0.14 -0.54
N TRP A 510 16.85 -1.02 -0.57
CA TRP A 510 17.34 -1.72 0.63
C TRP A 510 18.87 -1.70 0.68
N PRO A 511 19.46 -0.60 1.17
CA PRO A 511 20.90 -0.45 1.10
C PRO A 511 21.61 -1.12 2.29
N TYR A 512 22.86 -1.47 2.06
CA TYR A 512 23.84 -1.88 3.04
C TYR A 512 24.81 -0.72 3.26
N LEU A 513 25.17 -0.47 4.51
CA LEU A 513 26.19 0.51 4.89
C LEU A 513 27.41 -0.21 5.44
N VAL A 514 28.52 -0.08 4.74
CA VAL A 514 29.80 -0.68 5.10
C VAL A 514 30.77 0.42 5.48
N VAL A 515 31.45 0.27 6.61
CA VAL A 515 32.51 1.19 7.02
C VAL A 515 33.82 0.42 7.12
N THR A 516 34.85 0.89 6.42
CA THR A 516 36.16 0.22 6.34
C THR A 516 37.31 1.20 6.48
N THR A 517 38.41 0.74 7.06
CA THR A 517 39.66 1.53 7.14
C THR A 517 40.49 1.47 5.86
N GLU A 518 40.21 0.50 4.98
CA GLU A 518 40.85 0.36 3.68
C GLU A 518 39.79 -0.01 2.64
N CYS A 519 39.53 0.90 1.71
CA CYS A 519 38.50 0.75 0.69
C CYS A 519 38.73 -0.51 -0.18
N GLY A 520 37.69 -1.30 -0.40
CA GLY A 520 37.76 -2.58 -1.13
C GLY A 520 38.47 -3.73 -0.38
N ASN A 521 38.91 -3.52 0.86
CA ASN A 521 39.49 -4.59 1.69
C ASN A 521 38.50 -5.06 2.75
N ARG A 522 37.84 -6.20 2.47
CA ARG A 522 36.89 -6.84 3.40
C ARG A 522 37.47 -7.15 4.79
N ALA A 523 38.79 -7.36 4.91
CA ALA A 523 39.42 -7.63 6.21
C ALA A 523 39.66 -6.35 7.04
N ALA A 524 39.45 -5.18 6.46
CA ALA A 524 39.62 -3.87 7.09
C ALA A 524 38.28 -3.21 7.48
N GLU A 525 37.16 -3.91 7.25
CA GLU A 525 35.82 -3.50 7.67
C GLU A 525 35.75 -3.36 9.20
N VAL A 526 35.15 -2.26 9.63
CA VAL A 526 34.89 -1.95 11.05
C VAL A 526 33.40 -2.01 11.38
N ALA A 527 32.53 -1.89 10.37
CA ALA A 527 31.09 -2.13 10.50
C ALA A 527 30.48 -2.53 9.14
N CYS A 528 29.42 -3.33 9.19
CA CYS A 528 28.62 -3.71 8.03
C CYS A 528 27.17 -3.87 8.51
N GLN A 529 26.31 -2.91 8.21
CA GLN A 529 24.93 -2.85 8.71
C GLN A 529 23.90 -2.90 7.58
N TRP A 530 22.78 -3.57 7.85
CA TRP A 530 21.63 -3.72 6.96
C TRP A 530 20.39 -4.04 7.79
N TYR A 531 19.21 -4.01 7.17
CA TYR A 531 17.94 -4.45 7.77
C TYR A 531 17.30 -3.53 8.84
N GLU A 532 17.96 -2.42 9.18
CA GLU A 532 17.37 -1.37 10.03
C GLU A 532 17.06 -0.13 9.16
N TYR A 533 15.86 0.44 9.28
CA TYR A 533 15.46 1.64 8.55
C TYR A 533 15.11 2.79 9.53
N PRO A 534 15.87 3.90 9.52
CA PRO A 534 17.06 4.15 8.70
C PRO A 534 18.27 3.31 9.15
N THR A 535 19.14 2.95 8.20
CA THR A 535 20.34 2.15 8.52
C THR A 535 21.34 3.04 9.24
N THR A 536 21.69 2.69 10.48
CA THR A 536 22.48 3.54 11.34
C THR A 536 23.73 2.81 11.84
N VAL A 537 24.86 3.51 11.86
CA VAL A 537 26.10 3.06 12.51
C VAL A 537 26.60 4.15 13.44
N ASP A 538 26.75 3.83 14.71
CA ASP A 538 27.12 4.78 15.76
C ASP A 538 28.40 4.34 16.49
N TRP A 539 29.33 5.27 16.66
CA TRP A 539 30.50 5.14 17.51
C TRP A 539 30.56 6.27 18.53
N ARG A 540 30.68 5.93 19.82
CA ARG A 540 30.94 6.94 20.88
C ARG A 540 32.37 7.46 20.86
N LEU A 541 33.29 6.61 20.39
CA LEU A 541 34.72 6.88 20.29
C LEU A 541 35.30 6.12 19.10
N LEU A 542 35.34 6.77 17.93
CA LEU A 542 36.06 6.30 16.76
C LEU A 542 37.48 6.91 16.75
N ASP A 543 38.50 6.08 16.59
CA ASP A 543 39.91 6.51 16.59
C ASP A 543 40.24 7.47 15.44
N ALA A 544 41.29 8.28 15.61
CA ALA A 544 41.79 9.12 14.52
C ALA A 544 42.24 8.27 13.33
N GLY A 545 41.75 8.58 12.13
CA GLY A 545 41.99 7.77 10.95
C GLY A 545 41.22 8.24 9.73
N THR A 546 41.42 7.52 8.63
CA THR A 546 40.63 7.64 7.41
C THR A 546 39.79 6.38 7.27
N TYR A 547 38.49 6.58 7.08
CA TYR A 547 37.47 5.56 6.90
C TYR A 547 36.79 5.79 5.56
N TYR A 548 36.35 4.71 4.94
CA TYR A 548 35.49 4.73 3.76
C TYR A 548 34.12 4.21 4.15
N LEU A 549 33.08 4.96 3.79
CA LEU A 549 31.69 4.54 3.92
C LEU A 549 31.25 4.08 2.52
N VAL A 550 30.96 2.79 2.35
CA VAL A 550 30.46 2.23 1.11
C VAL A 550 28.97 1.97 1.29
N VAL A 551 28.16 2.57 0.42
CA VAL A 551 26.73 2.32 0.35
C VAL A 551 26.49 1.37 -0.80
N GLU A 552 25.83 0.24 -0.52
CA GLU A 552 25.53 -0.77 -1.54
C GLU A 552 24.04 -1.08 -1.63
N ALA A 553 23.55 -1.40 -2.82
CA ALA A 553 22.24 -2.03 -2.97
C ALA A 553 22.16 -2.86 -4.25
N SER A 554 21.27 -3.86 -4.28
CA SER A 554 20.98 -4.60 -5.52
C SER A 554 20.33 -3.72 -6.58
N GLU A 555 19.61 -2.71 -6.12
CA GLU A 555 18.79 -1.81 -6.92
C GLU A 555 19.48 -0.45 -7.14
N GLU A 556 19.22 0.15 -8.30
CA GLU A 556 19.55 1.57 -8.51
C GLU A 556 18.54 2.44 -7.78
N GLY A 557 19.00 3.54 -7.20
CA GLY A 557 18.14 4.44 -6.43
C GLY A 557 18.88 5.64 -5.87
N THR A 558 18.15 6.50 -5.16
CA THR A 558 18.71 7.65 -4.44
C THR A 558 18.61 7.46 -2.94
N PHE A 559 19.48 8.11 -2.19
CA PHE A 559 19.50 8.06 -0.74
C PHE A 559 20.07 9.35 -0.15
N ASP A 560 19.82 9.56 1.14
CA ASP A 560 20.52 10.54 1.96
C ASP A 560 21.49 9.85 2.92
N LEU A 561 22.72 10.35 2.97
CA LEU A 561 23.72 9.99 3.95
C LEU A 561 23.91 11.16 4.91
N GLU A 562 23.57 10.98 6.18
CA GLU A 562 23.77 11.97 7.23
C GLU A 562 24.91 11.52 8.14
N VAL A 563 25.97 12.35 8.22
CA VAL A 563 27.15 12.09 9.05
C VAL A 563 27.21 13.14 10.16
N THR A 564 27.05 12.71 11.41
CA THR A 564 27.19 13.56 12.57
C THR A 564 28.52 13.28 13.26
N ILE A 565 29.33 14.32 13.44
CA ILE A 565 30.63 14.24 14.13
C ILE A 565 30.57 15.16 15.35
N SER A 566 30.88 14.61 16.52
CA SER A 566 30.85 15.34 17.78
C SER A 566 32.03 14.96 18.68
N ASP A 567 32.19 15.68 19.80
CA ASP A 567 33.24 15.37 20.76
C ASP A 567 33.04 13.96 21.33
N PRO A 568 34.13 13.17 21.44
CA PRO A 568 34.02 11.78 21.83
C PRO A 568 33.48 11.67 23.26
N VAL A 569 32.65 10.66 23.48
CA VAL A 569 32.25 10.24 24.82
C VAL A 569 33.07 9.01 25.15
N ASP A 570 33.94 9.13 26.14
CA ASP A 570 34.75 8.01 26.62
C ASP A 570 33.82 6.88 27.12
N PRO A 571 33.78 5.71 26.46
CA PRO A 571 32.92 4.59 26.87
C PRO A 571 33.31 4.04 28.24
N CYS A 572 34.50 4.37 28.74
CA CYS A 572 35.04 3.96 30.02
C CYS A 572 34.81 4.98 31.14
N ALA A 573 34.20 6.13 30.85
CA ALA A 573 33.93 7.15 31.84
C ALA A 573 32.62 6.86 32.60
N GLY A 574 32.67 6.92 33.94
CA GLY A 574 31.47 6.82 34.78
C GLY A 574 30.81 5.44 34.82
N LEU A 575 31.58 4.38 34.54
CA LEU A 575 31.10 3.00 34.59
C LEU A 575 30.50 2.63 35.95
N THR A 576 29.49 1.75 35.92
CA THR A 576 28.97 1.18 37.16
C THR A 576 30.02 0.28 37.80
N VAL A 577 30.31 0.52 39.08
CA VAL A 577 31.32 -0.22 39.84
C VAL A 577 30.72 -1.49 40.44
N ILE A 578 31.39 -2.62 40.24
CA ILE A 578 31.14 -3.90 40.89
C ILE A 578 32.30 -4.17 41.86
N ASP A 579 32.05 -4.04 43.16
CA ASP A 579 33.08 -4.20 44.22
C ASP A 579 32.77 -5.35 45.21
N ALA A 580 31.66 -6.07 44.99
CA ALA A 580 31.20 -7.14 45.86
C ALA A 580 30.51 -8.27 45.07
N THR A 581 30.48 -9.47 45.68
CA THR A 581 29.71 -10.62 45.18
C THR A 581 28.21 -10.34 45.23
N GLY A 582 27.49 -10.61 44.14
CA GLY A 582 26.05 -10.45 44.06
C GLY A 582 25.51 -10.48 42.62
N PRO A 583 24.18 -10.46 42.46
CA PRO A 583 23.55 -10.28 41.16
C PRO A 583 23.66 -8.82 40.70
N VAL A 584 23.92 -8.64 39.41
CA VAL A 584 23.95 -7.35 38.70
C VAL A 584 22.97 -7.44 37.55
N SER A 585 22.02 -6.52 37.47
CA SER A 585 21.04 -6.48 36.37
C SER A 585 21.30 -5.31 35.46
N GLY A 586 21.03 -5.49 34.16
CA GLY A 586 21.23 -4.49 33.13
C GLY A 586 20.42 -4.80 31.88
N THR A 587 20.59 -3.96 30.85
CA THR A 587 20.02 -4.17 29.52
C THR A 587 21.02 -3.68 28.50
N THR A 588 21.26 -4.47 27.46
CA THR A 588 22.04 -4.03 26.30
C THR A 588 21.20 -3.22 25.31
N VAL A 589 19.86 -3.33 25.37
CA VAL A 589 18.94 -2.57 24.51
C VAL A 589 19.17 -1.07 24.62
N GLY A 590 19.43 -0.43 23.48
CA GLY A 590 19.73 1.00 23.35
C GLY A 590 21.18 1.34 23.76
N GLY A 591 22.02 0.34 23.99
CA GLY A 591 23.46 0.48 24.16
C GLY A 591 24.17 0.70 22.82
N PHE A 592 25.46 1.02 22.90
CA PHE A 592 26.35 1.15 21.74
C PHE A 592 27.19 -0.13 21.61
N ASP A 593 27.67 -0.43 20.41
CA ASP A 593 28.70 -1.46 20.15
C ASP A 593 30.08 -0.80 20.26
N ASP A 594 30.65 -0.77 21.47
CA ASP A 594 31.93 -0.12 21.75
C ASP A 594 33.08 -1.12 21.87
N PHE A 595 32.78 -2.36 22.25
CA PHE A 595 33.77 -3.39 22.50
C PHE A 595 33.40 -4.71 21.83
N SER A 596 34.42 -5.46 21.40
CA SER A 596 34.24 -6.83 20.91
C SER A 596 35.36 -7.73 21.41
N SER A 597 35.23 -9.06 21.27
CA SER A 597 36.23 -10.01 21.72
C SER A 597 36.42 -11.16 20.73
N ALA A 598 37.50 -11.94 20.90
CA ALA A 598 37.80 -13.07 20.01
C ALA A 598 36.75 -14.20 20.06
N CYS A 599 35.85 -14.19 21.04
CA CYS A 599 34.73 -15.13 21.14
C CYS A 599 33.38 -14.50 20.78
N GLY A 600 33.33 -13.31 20.17
CA GLY A 600 32.09 -12.66 19.72
C GLY A 600 31.96 -11.20 20.19
N GLY A 601 30.80 -10.59 19.97
CA GLY A 601 30.52 -9.20 20.34
C GLY A 601 30.50 -8.22 19.17
N SER A 602 31.04 -8.60 18.00
CA SER A 602 31.10 -7.69 16.86
C SER A 602 29.69 -7.39 16.32
N GLY A 603 29.29 -6.12 16.32
CA GLY A 603 27.99 -5.65 15.87
C GLY A 603 26.92 -5.67 16.96
N GLY A 604 27.19 -6.23 18.15
CA GLY A 604 26.25 -6.34 19.26
C GLY A 604 26.25 -5.12 20.17
N GLN A 605 25.11 -4.76 20.75
CA GLN A 605 25.07 -3.68 21.75
C GLN A 605 25.66 -4.17 23.07
N ASP A 606 26.55 -3.38 23.68
CA ASP A 606 27.27 -3.78 24.89
C ASP A 606 27.01 -2.86 26.11
N VAL A 607 27.30 -3.43 27.28
CA VAL A 607 27.37 -2.70 28.55
C VAL A 607 28.61 -3.12 29.31
N THR A 608 29.47 -2.15 29.60
CA THR A 608 30.72 -2.36 30.34
C THR A 608 30.61 -1.89 31.81
N TYR A 609 31.24 -2.65 32.71
CA TYR A 609 31.30 -2.38 34.16
C TYR A 609 32.75 -2.28 34.63
N GLU A 610 32.99 -1.46 35.67
CA GLU A 610 34.27 -1.43 36.38
C GLU A 610 34.26 -2.46 37.52
N LEU A 611 35.06 -3.52 37.40
CA LEU A 611 35.21 -4.55 38.44
C LEU A 611 36.38 -4.20 39.36
N GLN A 612 36.10 -3.94 40.64
CA GLN A 612 37.11 -3.68 41.67
C GLN A 612 37.40 -4.93 42.50
N VAL A 613 38.63 -5.41 42.42
CA VAL A 613 39.10 -6.59 43.15
C VAL A 613 39.99 -6.15 44.31
N ALA A 614 39.47 -6.21 45.53
CA ALA A 614 40.17 -5.69 46.72
C ALA A 614 41.38 -6.54 47.18
N ALA A 615 41.36 -7.84 46.88
CA ALA A 615 42.41 -8.80 47.24
C ALA A 615 42.42 -9.94 46.20
N PRO A 616 43.55 -10.67 46.01
CA PRO A 616 43.60 -11.80 45.11
C PRO A 616 42.43 -12.76 45.32
N SER A 617 41.63 -12.98 44.28
CA SER A 617 40.35 -13.69 44.37
C SER A 617 40.16 -14.61 43.16
N ARG A 618 39.45 -15.73 43.36
CA ARG A 618 38.82 -16.47 42.26
C ARG A 618 37.59 -15.69 41.82
N PHE A 619 37.54 -15.31 40.54
CA PHE A 619 36.45 -14.55 39.94
C PHE A 619 35.59 -15.45 39.05
N VAL A 620 34.28 -15.32 39.17
CA VAL A 620 33.30 -15.97 38.30
C VAL A 620 32.21 -14.95 37.95
N ALA A 621 31.84 -14.88 36.68
CA ALA A 621 30.65 -14.16 36.22
C ALA A 621 29.84 -15.07 35.30
N GLU A 622 28.53 -15.14 35.55
CA GLU A 622 27.61 -16.01 34.81
C GLU A 622 26.31 -15.28 34.53
N ILE A 623 25.87 -15.33 33.27
CA ILE A 623 24.54 -14.86 32.89
C ILE A 623 23.47 -15.83 33.40
N ALA A 624 22.58 -15.32 34.25
CA ALA A 624 21.50 -16.08 34.86
C ALA A 624 20.51 -16.61 33.80
N PRO A 625 19.73 -17.67 34.11
CA PRO A 625 18.73 -18.17 33.19
C PRO A 625 17.75 -17.07 32.76
N MET A 626 17.66 -16.86 31.46
CA MET A 626 16.68 -16.00 30.82
C MET A 626 15.47 -16.85 30.36
N ALA A 627 14.38 -16.23 29.93
CA ALA A 627 13.32 -16.98 29.28
C ALA A 627 13.83 -17.63 27.98
N ALA A 628 13.21 -18.75 27.60
CA ALA A 628 13.66 -19.53 26.47
C ALA A 628 13.43 -18.74 25.17
N GLY A 629 14.52 -18.42 24.46
CA GLY A 629 14.50 -17.62 23.22
C GLY A 629 14.93 -16.17 23.38
N ASP A 630 15.48 -15.76 24.54
CA ASP A 630 15.65 -14.33 24.83
C ASP A 630 16.71 -13.62 23.97
N TRP A 631 17.97 -14.08 23.88
CA TRP A 631 18.99 -13.60 22.93
C TRP A 631 20.34 -14.29 23.22
N ASP A 632 21.31 -14.15 22.31
CA ASP A 632 22.64 -14.77 22.40
C ASP A 632 23.67 -13.81 23.00
N THR A 633 24.21 -14.17 24.17
CA THR A 633 25.11 -13.30 24.96
C THR A 633 26.58 -13.61 24.71
N VAL A 634 27.43 -12.59 24.84
CA VAL A 634 28.87 -12.71 24.94
C VAL A 634 29.35 -11.99 26.20
N LEU A 635 30.25 -12.61 26.96
CA LEU A 635 30.81 -12.05 28.20
C LEU A 635 32.32 -12.10 28.18
N TYR A 636 32.97 -10.98 28.48
CA TYR A 636 34.43 -10.91 28.55
C TYR A 636 34.94 -9.98 29.64
N LEU A 637 36.12 -10.33 30.17
CA LEU A 637 36.84 -9.58 31.19
C LEU A 637 38.15 -9.07 30.60
N ARG A 638 38.42 -7.77 30.77
CA ARG A 638 39.63 -7.07 30.31
C ARG A 638 40.42 -6.46 31.47
N SER A 639 41.72 -6.31 31.26
CA SER A 639 42.67 -5.67 32.20
C SER A 639 42.79 -4.16 32.02
N ALA A 640 42.33 -3.63 30.89
CA ALA A 640 42.16 -2.21 30.61
C ALA A 640 40.86 -2.01 29.82
N CYS A 641 40.30 -0.81 29.88
CA CYS A 641 39.09 -0.46 29.15
C CYS A 641 39.52 0.06 27.77
N ASP A 642 39.64 -0.87 26.84
CA ASP A 642 40.11 -0.66 25.48
C ASP A 642 39.61 -1.79 24.56
N ASN A 643 39.88 -1.66 23.27
CA ASN A 643 39.61 -2.69 22.26
C ASN A 643 40.82 -3.58 21.93
N ASP A 644 41.90 -3.51 22.72
CA ASP A 644 43.07 -4.34 22.47
C ASP A 644 42.80 -5.78 22.92
N THR A 645 42.81 -6.73 21.97
CA THR A 645 42.64 -8.15 22.29
C THR A 645 43.68 -8.69 23.28
N ALA A 646 44.85 -8.04 23.41
CA ALA A 646 45.87 -8.41 24.38
C ALA A 646 45.47 -8.16 25.84
N THR A 647 44.44 -7.35 26.10
CA THR A 647 43.98 -7.05 27.47
C THR A 647 42.90 -8.01 27.95
N VAL A 648 42.34 -8.83 27.07
CA VAL A 648 41.29 -9.83 27.37
C VAL A 648 41.89 -10.95 28.22
N LEU A 649 41.30 -11.17 29.39
CA LEU A 649 41.72 -12.17 30.38
C LEU A 649 40.88 -13.45 30.33
N ALA A 650 39.59 -13.31 30.02
CA ALA A 650 38.64 -14.40 29.85
C ALA A 650 37.49 -13.94 28.97
N CYS A 651 36.94 -14.85 28.17
CA CYS A 651 35.80 -14.56 27.33
C CYS A 651 35.00 -15.83 27.03
N ASN A 652 33.69 -15.71 26.82
CA ASN A 652 32.80 -16.80 26.45
C ASN A 652 31.52 -16.26 25.78
N ASP A 653 31.11 -16.88 24.68
CA ASP A 653 29.79 -16.78 24.05
C ASP A 653 28.83 -17.80 24.68
N ASP A 654 29.14 -19.08 24.53
CA ASP A 654 28.28 -20.20 24.95
C ASP A 654 28.86 -20.97 26.13
N TYR A 655 28.14 -20.97 27.25
CA TYR A 655 28.50 -21.82 28.36
C TYR A 655 28.05 -23.26 28.09
N ALA A 656 29.05 -24.14 27.95
CA ALA A 656 28.86 -25.54 27.61
C ALA A 656 27.82 -26.23 28.51
N GLY A 657 26.73 -26.70 27.88
CA GLY A 657 25.63 -27.40 28.55
C GLY A 657 24.49 -26.51 29.06
N ILE A 658 24.58 -25.18 28.86
CA ILE A 658 23.65 -24.19 29.40
C ILE A 658 22.98 -23.31 28.29
N GLY A 659 23.46 -23.40 27.04
CA GLY A 659 22.89 -22.75 25.84
C GLY A 659 23.57 -21.41 25.52
N LEU A 660 22.80 -20.48 24.95
CA LEU A 660 23.18 -19.12 24.48
C LEU A 660 23.64 -18.14 25.59
N ARG A 661 24.08 -18.66 26.73
CA ARG A 661 24.41 -17.88 27.93
C ARG A 661 25.89 -17.96 28.20
N SER A 662 26.49 -16.81 28.46
CA SER A 662 27.92 -16.74 28.74
C SER A 662 28.29 -16.98 30.20
N HIS A 663 29.47 -17.58 30.40
CA HIS A 663 30.10 -17.80 31.69
C HIS A 663 31.62 -17.64 31.57
N ILE A 664 32.21 -16.87 32.47
CA ILE A 664 33.67 -16.75 32.58
C ILE A 664 34.15 -17.05 33.99
N GLU A 665 35.29 -17.75 34.08
CA GLU A 665 35.97 -18.04 35.33
C GLU A 665 37.47 -17.70 35.21
N VAL A 666 37.98 -16.94 36.18
CA VAL A 666 39.41 -16.67 36.36
C VAL A 666 39.86 -17.21 37.71
N ALA A 667 40.72 -18.23 37.70
CA ALA A 667 41.13 -18.96 38.90
C ALA A 667 41.85 -18.09 39.94
N SER A 668 42.59 -17.08 39.49
CA SER A 668 43.30 -16.13 40.35
C SER A 668 43.43 -14.79 39.65
N LEU A 669 42.58 -13.85 40.06
CA LEU A 669 42.58 -12.47 39.65
C LEU A 669 43.26 -11.64 40.73
N ALA A 670 44.30 -10.88 40.37
CA ALA A 670 45.04 -10.06 41.33
C ALA A 670 44.17 -8.91 41.87
N ALA A 671 44.61 -8.28 42.97
CA ALA A 671 43.97 -7.05 43.42
C ALA A 671 44.19 -5.93 42.38
N GLY A 672 43.13 -5.25 41.98
CA GLY A 672 43.17 -4.25 40.91
C GLY A 672 41.80 -3.93 40.34
N THR A 673 41.80 -3.08 39.32
CA THR A 673 40.62 -2.69 38.53
C THR A 673 40.62 -3.44 37.21
N TYR A 674 39.46 -3.95 36.81
CA TYR A 674 39.22 -4.69 35.58
C TYR A 674 37.92 -4.21 34.94
N TYR A 675 37.68 -4.59 33.69
CA TYR A 675 36.50 -4.18 32.94
C TYR A 675 35.74 -5.40 32.45
N LEU A 676 34.48 -5.51 32.86
CA LEU A 676 33.62 -6.65 32.59
C LEU A 676 32.50 -6.19 31.66
N THR A 677 32.42 -6.79 30.48
CA THR A 677 31.47 -6.38 29.44
C THR A 677 30.49 -7.49 29.15
N VAL A 678 29.21 -7.15 29.12
CA VAL A 678 28.10 -7.98 28.66
C VAL A 678 27.69 -7.46 27.29
N ASP A 679 27.59 -8.35 26.32
CA ASP A 679 27.51 -8.02 24.90
C ASP A 679 26.56 -8.99 24.18
N GLY A 680 26.09 -8.63 22.99
CA GLY A 680 25.34 -9.50 22.08
C GLY A 680 26.25 -10.25 21.12
N LEU A 681 25.90 -11.47 20.71
CA LEU A 681 26.73 -12.20 19.73
C LEU A 681 26.90 -11.43 18.40
N GLY A 682 25.88 -10.66 18.00
CA GLY A 682 25.87 -9.76 16.84
C GLY A 682 24.68 -8.80 16.91
N SER A 683 24.45 -8.02 15.85
CA SER A 683 23.46 -6.92 15.83
C SER A 683 22.02 -7.32 16.14
N TYR A 684 21.66 -8.58 15.90
CA TYR A 684 20.33 -9.12 16.19
C TYR A 684 20.14 -9.55 17.67
N ALA A 685 21.19 -9.52 18.49
CA ALA A 685 21.17 -10.05 19.85
C ALA A 685 21.31 -8.92 20.89
N SER A 686 20.18 -8.52 21.49
CA SER A 686 20.17 -7.58 22.62
C SER A 686 19.01 -7.88 23.56
N GLY A 687 19.12 -7.44 24.81
CA GLY A 687 18.05 -7.64 25.77
C GLY A 687 18.43 -7.31 27.20
N THR A 688 17.48 -7.54 28.10
CA THR A 688 17.71 -7.43 29.54
C THR A 688 18.44 -8.68 30.06
N TYR A 689 19.31 -8.51 31.05
CA TYR A 689 20.02 -9.62 31.67
C TYR A 689 20.15 -9.46 33.19
N THR A 690 20.42 -10.57 33.86
CA THR A 690 20.98 -10.59 35.21
C THR A 690 22.25 -11.44 35.20
N MET A 691 23.35 -10.86 35.65
CA MET A 691 24.66 -11.49 35.76
C MET A 691 24.97 -11.75 37.24
N ASN A 692 25.33 -12.99 37.60
CA ASN A 692 25.80 -13.33 38.93
C ASN A 692 27.31 -13.19 38.99
N VAL A 693 27.81 -12.22 39.75
CA VAL A 693 29.24 -12.02 39.97
C VAL A 693 29.67 -12.58 41.31
N THR A 694 30.74 -13.38 41.32
CA THR A 694 31.32 -13.96 42.53
C THR A 694 32.82 -13.66 42.63
N LEU A 695 33.21 -13.00 43.71
CA LEU A 695 34.59 -12.80 44.12
C LEU A 695 34.86 -13.61 45.40
N ASN A 696 35.69 -14.66 45.28
CA ASN A 696 36.10 -15.49 46.41
C ASN A 696 37.58 -15.24 46.72
N PRO A 697 37.93 -14.56 47.83
CA PRO A 697 39.32 -14.36 48.22
C PRO A 697 40.09 -15.68 48.32
N LEU A 698 41.33 -15.70 47.82
CA LEU A 698 42.21 -16.88 47.77
C LEU A 698 42.98 -17.15 49.07
#